data_AF-A0A926JR24-F1
#
_entry.id   AF-A0A926JR24-F1
#
_cell.length_a   1.000
_cell.length_b   1.000
_cell.length_c   1.000
_cell.angle_alpha   90.00
_cell.angle_beta   90.00
_cell.angle_gamma   90.00
#
_symmetry.space_group_name_H-M   'P 1'
#
loop_
_entity.id
_entity.type
_entity.pdbx_description
1 polymer ?
#
loop_
_entity_poly.entity_id
_entity_poly.type
_entity_poly.pdbx_seq_one_letter_code
_entity_poly.pdbx_strand_id
1 'polypeptide(L)'
;MKNIFIGILFLSGLEAVSQDQLFSLLPSGHTGVNFENTIKDESSRNILIYANFYGGAGVGVADFNNDGLKDLYFAGNMVNDELYVNRGNFRFENITGKAGIVNDGGWSTGVTIADVNNDGWPDIYISRELYDDKPGWRKNLLYINNGDLTFTESAEEYGIANEQRTRHAVFLDYDKDGFLDLLLLTQPPNPGSYSKYFGTSLLKPEYHLVLYKNTGKGKFTEVSEQAGIAQTGFPNAASVADLNNDGWPDIYVANDFHAPDFIFMNNGDGTFVNVADTALNHMSYFSMGVDIADINNDGFQDVFIVDMVAEDNFRLKANMSGMNPEAFWDVVDNGGHYQYMFNTLHLNNGNGTFSDVAQITGMASTDWSWANLMADFDNDGLKDTYITNGLLRDIRNTDADKRVAGFMNKSIQKWLEKHPDGGEIKSVWDVADIDKAVALIPSQPIKNYAYKNEGNLNFKNTGREWGLDRESFSNGAAYADLDNDGDLDLVVNNINEKAYVYRNNGNKNHYLRLNLVSRENLPVFGSRVNIEAGGQKQYFETTNVRGIYSTSENEVHFGLGQNTEASRLKVTWPNGKVTLKENIKAGQEITLFMEDAVKDPDEKVLPETVFTELTSGGQLSHVHKENDFNDYAHQVLLPHKLSQFGPALAVGDINNDGKQDVFIGGAAGFPAALYIQDENGFQKSNENLWSEEAVYEDMDAAFTDIDGDTYPDLYVVSGGNEFEAGSEKYADRLYRNDGKGNFRKAAITNMTNISGSVVKEYDYDKDGDADIFVGGRHFPHNYPRPVSSVLLVNDKGRLTNKTDEKAPGFQNLGMVTDAIWTDYDNDGWTDLIVVGEWMPVTVFRNIEGKLEKQDIDGLHQTKGWWFSIEQGDFDNDEDMDYIAGNIGLNYKYKTSPENPFDVYYHDFDDNGSHDIVLGYYQENKHYPLRGFSCSSEQIPGLKTTFKQYDVFASLELEEVYGEKNLQQALHYTADTFASSYLENLGNGHFKVTPLPNMAQLSSINDILVADYNNDGNPDALVTGNLFVSEIETTRNDAGTGALLLGDGQGNFKVTPNTYSGFFTNGDAKKMKYLKDKGWVLVANNDGVLQVFETDE
;
A
#
# COMPACT_ATOMS: atom_id res chain seq x y z
N MET A 1 16.55 57.81 51.31
CA MET A 1 16.79 56.79 52.36
C MET A 1 15.55 55.88 52.35
N LYS A 2 15.62 54.72 51.69
CA LYS A 2 15.80 53.37 52.30
C LYS A 2 14.79 53.09 53.43
N ASN A 3 14.09 51.97 53.53
CA ASN A 3 13.79 50.81 52.68
C ASN A 3 12.79 49.96 53.51
N ILE A 4 12.07 49.08 52.84
CA ILE A 4 11.57 47.73 53.25
C ILE A 4 10.10 47.60 52.85
N PHE A 5 9.90 47.08 51.64
CA PHE A 5 8.68 46.38 51.24
C PHE A 5 9.09 44.91 51.12
N ILE A 6 8.47 44.05 51.94
CA ILE A 6 8.58 42.61 51.86
C ILE A 6 7.58 42.16 50.78
N GLY A 7 8.11 41.66 49.66
CA GLY A 7 7.32 40.99 48.63
C GLY A 7 7.05 39.55 49.05
N ILE A 8 5.77 39.19 49.15
CA ILE A 8 5.31 37.81 49.23
C ILE A 8 5.18 37.32 47.77
N LEU A 9 6.03 36.37 47.39
CA LEU A 9 5.87 35.61 46.15
C LEU A 9 4.70 34.63 46.34
N PHE A 10 3.63 34.83 45.58
CA PHE A 10 2.68 33.77 45.28
C PHE A 10 3.31 32.85 44.23
N LEU A 11 3.81 31.69 44.64
CA LEU A 11 4.00 30.56 43.75
C LEU A 11 2.63 29.95 43.47
N SER A 12 2.04 30.29 42.32
CA SER A 12 1.01 29.44 41.72
C SER A 12 1.72 28.21 41.15
N GLY A 13 1.68 27.11 41.88
CA GLY A 13 1.98 25.80 41.30
C GLY A 13 0.93 25.51 40.23
N LEU A 14 1.34 25.61 38.97
CA LEU A 14 0.74 24.80 37.92
C LEU A 14 1.16 23.36 38.26
N GLU A 15 0.28 22.63 38.94
CA GLU A 15 0.29 21.17 38.83
C GLU A 15 0.04 20.87 37.36
N ALA A 16 1.12 20.58 36.62
CA ALA A 16 1.00 19.84 35.38
C ALA A 16 0.35 18.52 35.78
N VAL A 17 -0.92 18.34 35.43
CA VAL A 17 -1.56 17.03 35.46
C VAL A 17 -0.79 16.21 34.43
N SER A 18 0.12 15.37 34.93
CA SER A 18 0.67 14.26 34.15
C SER A 18 -0.53 13.43 33.74
N GLN A 19 -0.90 13.50 32.46
CA GLN A 19 -1.85 12.55 31.91
C GLN A 19 -1.12 11.19 31.94
N ASP A 20 -1.64 10.23 32.70
CA ASP A 20 -1.04 8.90 32.77
C ASP A 20 -1.04 8.30 31.34
N GLN A 21 0.12 7.85 30.86
CA GLN A 21 0.28 7.21 29.55
C GLN A 21 -0.46 5.86 29.52
N LEU A 22 -0.91 5.43 28.33
CA LEU A 22 -1.60 4.14 28.18
C LEU A 22 -0.68 2.98 28.62
N PHE A 23 0.57 2.96 28.18
CA PHE A 23 1.54 1.95 28.59
C PHE A 23 2.57 2.46 29.58
N SER A 24 3.08 1.56 30.40
CA SER A 24 4.19 1.81 31.31
C SER A 24 5.20 0.66 31.28
N LEU A 25 6.44 0.98 30.91
CA LEU A 25 7.53 0.02 30.95
C LEU A 25 7.87 -0.36 32.39
N LEU A 26 7.73 -1.64 32.72
CA LEU A 26 8.04 -2.15 34.04
C LEU A 26 9.54 -2.46 34.16
N PRO A 27 10.22 -2.02 35.24
CA PRO A 27 11.62 -2.38 35.46
C PRO A 27 11.80 -3.89 35.64
N SER A 28 12.86 -4.48 35.07
CA SER A 28 13.23 -5.90 35.29
C SER A 28 13.36 -6.31 36.76
N GLY A 29 13.76 -5.40 37.66
CA GLY A 29 13.78 -5.66 39.10
C GLY A 29 12.38 -5.77 39.72
N HIS A 30 11.37 -5.20 39.08
CA HIS A 30 9.97 -5.47 39.35
C HIS A 30 9.57 -6.79 38.68
N THR A 31 9.74 -6.92 37.38
CA THR A 31 9.13 -8.07 36.68
C THR A 31 9.77 -9.40 37.00
N GLY A 32 11.05 -9.43 37.35
CA GLY A 32 11.82 -10.68 37.48
C GLY A 32 12.33 -11.20 36.12
N VAL A 33 11.83 -10.65 35.01
CA VAL A 33 12.33 -10.93 33.65
C VAL A 33 13.68 -10.24 33.47
N ASN A 34 14.74 -11.04 33.37
CA ASN A 34 16.12 -10.55 33.21
C ASN A 34 16.77 -11.04 31.92
N PHE A 35 15.99 -11.69 31.05
CA PHE A 35 16.42 -12.16 29.74
C PHE A 35 16.98 -11.00 28.91
N GLU A 36 18.12 -11.24 28.26
CA GLU A 36 18.80 -10.31 27.35
C GLU A 36 19.36 -11.13 26.19
N ASN A 37 18.94 -10.84 24.96
CA ASN A 37 19.48 -11.49 23.77
C ASN A 37 20.81 -10.84 23.38
N THR A 38 21.88 -11.23 24.06
CA THR A 38 23.21 -10.67 23.83
C THR A 38 23.81 -11.24 22.53
N ILE A 39 24.12 -10.35 21.57
CA ILE A 39 24.80 -10.67 20.31
C ILE A 39 26.13 -9.93 20.25
N LYS A 40 27.18 -10.63 19.81
CA LYS A 40 28.52 -10.06 19.67
C LYS A 40 29.16 -10.48 18.35
N ASP A 41 29.68 -9.50 17.61
CA ASP A 41 30.50 -9.77 16.44
C ASP A 41 31.81 -10.48 16.82
N GLU A 42 32.08 -11.55 16.10
CA GLU A 42 33.33 -12.30 16.12
C GLU A 42 33.84 -12.47 14.69
N SER A 43 35.14 -12.74 14.52
CA SER A 43 35.72 -12.99 13.19
C SER A 43 35.06 -14.17 12.45
N SER A 44 34.45 -15.10 13.19
CA SER A 44 33.73 -16.23 12.63
C SER A 44 32.23 -16.01 12.45
N ARG A 45 31.63 -15.03 13.13
CA ARG A 45 30.17 -14.77 13.16
C ARG A 45 29.94 -13.27 13.32
N ASN A 46 29.51 -12.63 12.25
CA ASN A 46 29.25 -11.20 12.22
C ASN A 46 28.34 -10.88 11.04
N ILE A 47 27.79 -9.67 11.05
CA ILE A 47 26.86 -9.19 10.02
C ILE A 47 27.46 -9.18 8.60
N LEU A 48 28.78 -9.02 8.47
CA LEU A 48 29.47 -8.97 7.18
C LEU A 48 29.65 -10.37 6.56
N ILE A 49 29.49 -11.44 7.34
CA ILE A 49 29.44 -12.84 6.86
C ILE A 49 27.99 -13.28 6.65
N TYR A 50 27.07 -12.83 7.51
CA TYR A 50 25.68 -13.29 7.55
C TYR A 50 24.73 -12.11 7.74
N ALA A 51 23.93 -11.78 6.74
CA ALA A 51 23.18 -10.52 6.70
C ALA A 51 22.06 -10.41 7.74
N ASN A 52 21.57 -11.52 8.32
CA ASN A 52 20.61 -11.49 9.43
C ASN A 52 21.24 -11.71 10.80
N PHE A 53 22.54 -11.48 10.95
CA PHE A 53 23.20 -11.71 12.24
C PHE A 53 22.59 -10.89 13.40
N TYR A 54 21.93 -9.77 13.07
CA TYR A 54 21.18 -8.94 14.02
C TYR A 54 19.66 -9.10 13.91
N GLY A 55 19.18 -10.25 13.40
CA GLY A 55 17.75 -10.51 13.24
C GLY A 55 16.99 -10.70 14.56
N GLY A 56 17.70 -10.95 15.66
CA GLY A 56 17.09 -11.16 16.97
C GLY A 56 16.35 -12.50 17.06
N ALA A 57 15.44 -12.57 18.03
CA ALA A 57 14.66 -13.75 18.33
C ALA A 57 13.29 -13.36 18.90
N GLY A 58 12.38 -14.34 18.98
CA GLY A 58 11.00 -14.15 19.39
C GLY A 58 10.72 -14.32 20.88
N VAL A 59 9.44 -14.15 21.22
CA VAL A 59 8.85 -14.50 22.51
C VAL A 59 7.54 -15.27 22.26
N GLY A 60 7.27 -16.29 23.07
CA GLY A 60 6.00 -17.00 23.06
C GLY A 60 5.26 -16.78 24.38
N VAL A 61 3.95 -16.59 24.30
CA VAL A 61 3.07 -16.35 25.44
C VAL A 61 1.97 -17.41 25.51
N ALA A 62 1.86 -18.12 26.63
CA ALA A 62 0.79 -19.09 26.88
C ALA A 62 0.64 -19.39 28.38
N ASP A 63 -0.47 -20.00 28.77
CA ASP A 63 -0.66 -20.55 30.12
C ASP A 63 -0.10 -21.99 30.16
N PHE A 64 1.20 -22.14 30.44
CA PHE A 64 1.85 -23.45 30.36
C PHE A 64 1.50 -24.40 31.51
N ASN A 65 0.90 -23.89 32.59
CA ASN A 65 0.51 -24.67 33.77
C ASN A 65 -1.01 -24.69 34.05
N ASN A 66 -1.82 -24.11 33.15
CA ASN A 66 -3.26 -23.99 33.27
C ASN A 66 -3.70 -23.33 34.60
N ASP A 67 -2.96 -22.32 35.07
CA ASP A 67 -3.29 -21.58 36.30
C ASP A 67 -4.08 -20.29 36.06
N GLY A 68 -4.34 -19.97 34.79
CA GLY A 68 -5.07 -18.79 34.34
C GLY A 68 -4.17 -17.57 34.11
N LEU A 69 -2.85 -17.67 34.30
CA LEU A 69 -1.91 -16.58 34.03
C LEU A 69 -1.03 -16.91 32.82
N LYS A 70 -0.72 -15.90 32.02
CA LYS A 70 0.15 -16.05 30.86
C LYS A 70 1.63 -16.03 31.25
N ASP A 71 2.33 -17.11 30.91
CA ASP A 71 3.77 -17.33 31.06
C ASP A 71 4.54 -16.92 29.80
N LEU A 72 5.87 -16.77 29.91
CA LEU A 72 6.73 -16.27 28.83
C LEU A 72 7.86 -17.25 28.50
N TYR A 73 8.05 -17.55 27.22
CA TYR A 73 9.22 -18.24 26.69
C TYR A 73 10.02 -17.32 25.78
N PHE A 74 11.30 -17.10 26.06
CA PHE A 74 12.20 -16.30 25.22
C PHE A 74 13.17 -17.19 24.45
N ALA A 75 13.28 -16.96 23.15
CA ALA A 75 14.35 -17.53 22.32
C ALA A 75 15.60 -16.63 22.32
N GLY A 76 16.77 -17.26 22.24
CA GLY A 76 18.07 -16.60 22.21
C GLY A 76 18.94 -17.00 21.01
N ASN A 77 19.72 -16.05 20.49
CA ASN A 77 20.60 -16.31 19.34
C ASN A 77 21.98 -16.85 19.76
N MET A 78 22.68 -16.11 20.63
CA MET A 78 23.99 -16.50 21.19
C MET A 78 23.92 -16.77 22.70
N VAL A 79 22.70 -16.80 23.24
CA VAL A 79 22.36 -17.07 24.64
C VAL A 79 21.36 -18.22 24.70
N ASN A 80 21.15 -18.79 25.89
CA ASN A 80 20.18 -19.85 26.07
C ASN A 80 18.74 -19.32 26.05
N ASP A 81 17.80 -20.13 25.57
CA ASP A 81 16.37 -19.87 25.72
C ASP A 81 15.96 -19.88 27.20
N GLU A 82 14.91 -19.14 27.57
CA GLU A 82 14.45 -19.05 28.96
C GLU A 82 12.93 -19.10 29.10
N LEU A 83 12.45 -19.85 30.11
CA LEU A 83 11.04 -19.98 30.46
C LEU A 83 10.77 -19.29 31.81
N TYR A 84 9.73 -18.45 31.82
CA TYR A 84 9.30 -17.63 32.94
C TYR A 84 7.84 -17.89 33.28
N VAL A 85 7.57 -18.27 34.53
CA VAL A 85 6.20 -18.48 35.02
C VAL A 85 5.67 -17.22 35.70
N ASN A 86 4.48 -16.79 35.32
CA ASN A 86 3.78 -15.66 35.89
C ASN A 86 3.22 -16.03 37.27
N ARG A 87 3.49 -15.19 38.27
CA ARG A 87 3.06 -15.32 39.65
C ARG A 87 2.01 -14.26 40.02
N GLY A 88 1.50 -13.54 39.02
CA GLY A 88 0.56 -12.43 39.13
C GLY A 88 1.23 -11.11 39.44
N ASN A 89 0.51 -10.00 39.18
CA ASN A 89 1.00 -8.62 39.35
C ASN A 89 2.34 -8.38 38.63
N PHE A 90 2.46 -8.87 37.40
CA PHE A 90 3.67 -8.76 36.57
C PHE A 90 4.94 -9.32 37.25
N ARG A 91 4.84 -10.35 38.10
CA ARG A 91 6.00 -11.01 38.72
C ARG A 91 6.24 -12.36 38.06
N PHE A 92 7.40 -12.53 37.46
CA PHE A 92 7.79 -13.72 36.73
C PHE A 92 8.96 -14.45 37.41
N GLU A 93 8.87 -15.78 37.48
CA GLU A 93 9.91 -16.66 37.99
C GLU A 93 10.58 -17.42 36.84
N ASN A 94 11.89 -17.25 36.64
CA ASN A 94 12.66 -18.05 35.71
C ASN A 94 12.78 -19.50 36.23
N ILE A 95 12.23 -20.45 35.48
CA ILE A 95 12.23 -21.89 35.83
C ILE A 95 13.06 -22.75 34.84
N THR A 96 13.75 -22.13 33.88
CA THR A 96 14.47 -22.79 32.78
C THR A 96 15.27 -24.02 33.23
N GLY A 97 16.06 -23.89 34.30
CA GLY A 97 16.93 -24.97 34.80
C GLY A 97 16.20 -26.20 35.36
N LYS A 98 14.90 -26.09 35.67
CA LYS A 98 14.04 -27.20 36.12
C LYS A 98 13.07 -27.66 35.03
N ALA A 99 12.78 -26.81 34.06
CA ALA A 99 11.80 -27.05 33.01
C ALA A 99 12.24 -28.05 31.94
N GLY A 100 13.54 -28.37 31.84
CA GLY A 100 14.04 -29.32 30.84
C GLY A 100 14.38 -28.69 29.48
N ILE A 101 14.41 -27.36 29.40
CA ILE A 101 14.84 -26.62 28.21
C ILE A 101 16.33 -26.85 27.95
N VAL A 102 16.68 -27.17 26.70
CA VAL A 102 18.01 -27.61 26.30
C VAL A 102 18.93 -26.40 26.09
N ASN A 103 20.16 -26.50 26.60
CA ASN A 103 21.24 -25.56 26.32
C ASN A 103 22.37 -26.27 25.57
N ASP A 104 22.31 -26.23 24.24
CA ASP A 104 23.26 -26.87 23.32
C ASP A 104 24.09 -25.86 22.51
N GLY A 105 23.88 -24.56 22.73
CA GLY A 105 24.51 -23.48 21.99
C GLY A 105 23.95 -23.29 20.56
N GLY A 106 22.78 -23.85 20.28
CA GLY A 106 22.02 -23.55 19.06
C GLY A 106 21.57 -22.09 19.01
N TRP A 107 21.13 -21.66 17.83
CA TRP A 107 20.66 -20.30 17.59
C TRP A 107 19.17 -20.35 17.31
N SER A 108 18.39 -20.05 18.35
CA SER A 108 16.93 -20.02 18.29
C SER A 108 16.48 -18.68 17.69
N THR A 109 15.44 -18.75 16.86
CA THR A 109 14.85 -17.59 16.18
C THR A 109 13.38 -17.47 16.58
N GLY A 110 12.51 -18.24 15.93
CA GLY A 110 11.07 -18.25 16.13
C GLY A 110 10.61 -19.12 17.29
N VAL A 111 9.64 -18.63 18.05
CA VAL A 111 8.89 -19.36 19.09
C VAL A 111 7.45 -19.51 18.63
N THR A 112 7.03 -20.76 18.40
CA THR A 112 5.67 -21.10 18.00
C THR A 112 5.02 -21.94 19.09
N ILE A 113 3.83 -21.56 19.55
CA ILE A 113 3.09 -22.30 20.59
C ILE A 113 1.84 -22.95 19.97
N ALA A 114 1.61 -24.22 20.29
CA ALA A 114 0.42 -24.98 19.91
C ALA A 114 0.30 -26.24 20.80
N ASP A 115 -0.90 -26.79 20.97
CA ASP A 115 -1.08 -28.16 21.49
C ASP A 115 -0.90 -29.14 20.32
N VAL A 116 0.28 -29.73 20.20
CA VAL A 116 0.69 -30.51 19.01
C VAL A 116 0.14 -31.93 19.04
N ASN A 117 -0.17 -32.43 20.24
CA ASN A 117 -0.55 -33.81 20.48
C ASN A 117 -2.02 -33.98 20.97
N ASN A 118 -2.77 -32.88 21.06
CA ASN A 118 -4.15 -32.77 21.54
C ASN A 118 -4.33 -33.27 22.99
N ASP A 119 -3.37 -33.02 23.88
CA ASP A 119 -3.43 -33.43 25.29
C ASP A 119 -3.96 -32.34 26.25
N GLY A 120 -4.21 -31.14 25.71
CA GLY A 120 -4.73 -29.98 26.44
C GLY A 120 -3.64 -29.11 27.07
N TRP A 121 -2.37 -29.34 26.75
CA TRP A 121 -1.25 -28.55 27.22
C TRP A 121 -0.54 -27.83 26.06
N PRO A 122 -0.24 -26.53 26.18
CA PRO A 122 0.53 -25.84 25.15
C PRO A 122 1.97 -26.39 25.08
N ASP A 123 2.38 -26.84 23.89
CA ASP A 123 3.74 -27.24 23.55
C ASP A 123 4.51 -26.08 22.91
N ILE A 124 5.85 -26.18 22.88
CA ILE A 124 6.72 -25.13 22.32
C ILE A 124 7.53 -25.69 21.16
N TYR A 125 7.36 -25.13 19.96
CA TYR A 125 8.20 -25.41 18.80
C TYR A 125 9.19 -24.26 18.57
N ILE A 126 10.47 -24.59 18.41
CA ILE A 126 11.57 -23.64 18.24
C ILE A 126 12.20 -23.81 16.87
N SER A 127 12.08 -22.77 16.04
CA SER A 127 12.83 -22.64 14.80
C SER A 127 14.27 -22.23 15.09
N ARG A 128 15.19 -22.82 14.35
CA ARG A 128 16.61 -22.52 14.46
C ARG A 128 17.23 -22.21 13.11
N GLU A 129 18.15 -21.26 13.15
CA GLU A 129 18.93 -20.83 12.01
C GLU A 129 20.39 -20.64 12.40
N LEU A 130 21.34 -20.91 11.51
CA LEU A 130 22.73 -20.51 11.75
C LEU A 130 23.50 -20.24 10.45
N TYR A 131 24.50 -19.38 10.56
CA TYR A 131 25.44 -19.00 9.48
C TYR A 131 26.46 -20.10 9.11
N ASP A 132 26.55 -21.20 9.87
CA ASP A 132 27.70 -22.11 9.86
C ASP A 132 27.52 -23.39 9.00
N ASP A 133 28.53 -24.27 9.07
CA ASP A 133 28.57 -25.61 8.45
C ASP A 133 28.24 -26.74 9.48
N LYS A 134 27.51 -26.45 10.56
CA LYS A 134 27.11 -27.44 11.60
C LYS A 134 25.58 -27.62 11.67
N PRO A 135 25.02 -28.51 10.84
CA PRO A 135 23.57 -28.77 10.81
C PRO A 135 22.92 -29.05 12.17
N GLY A 136 23.62 -29.74 13.09
CA GLY A 136 23.07 -30.05 14.41
C GLY A 136 22.76 -28.84 15.30
N TRP A 137 23.39 -27.68 15.08
CA TRP A 137 23.12 -26.44 15.84
C TRP A 137 21.89 -25.67 15.35
N ARG A 138 21.43 -25.98 14.13
CA ARG A 138 20.20 -25.44 13.53
C ARG A 138 19.08 -26.48 13.48
N LYS A 139 19.17 -27.52 14.30
CA LYS A 139 18.12 -28.51 14.45
C LYS A 139 16.96 -27.91 15.24
N ASN A 140 15.79 -27.80 14.61
CA ASN A 140 14.58 -27.34 15.28
C ASN A 140 14.19 -28.25 16.44
N LEU A 141 13.55 -27.68 17.46
CA LEU A 141 13.16 -28.39 18.69
C LEU A 141 11.64 -28.35 18.88
N LEU A 142 11.10 -29.41 19.50
CA LEU A 142 9.71 -29.52 19.93
C LEU A 142 9.71 -29.93 21.39
N TYR A 143 9.25 -29.06 22.27
CA TYR A 143 9.11 -29.32 23.70
C TYR A 143 7.67 -29.72 24.01
N ILE A 144 7.45 -31.01 24.24
CA ILE A 144 6.15 -31.52 24.70
C ILE A 144 5.98 -31.19 26.18
N ASN A 145 4.87 -30.56 26.54
CA ASN A 145 4.55 -30.17 27.91
C ASN A 145 4.09 -31.39 28.72
N ASN A 146 4.75 -31.66 29.85
CA ASN A 146 4.39 -32.81 30.70
C ASN A 146 3.26 -32.50 31.70
N GLY A 147 2.73 -31.26 31.70
CA GLY A 147 1.65 -30.80 32.58
C GLY A 147 2.09 -30.44 34.01
N ASP A 148 3.41 -30.38 34.26
CA ASP A 148 3.99 -30.07 35.57
C ASP A 148 5.10 -29.01 35.50
N LEU A 149 5.05 -28.14 34.48
CA LEU A 149 6.07 -27.14 34.13
C LEU A 149 7.43 -27.75 33.73
N THR A 150 7.46 -29.04 33.40
CA THR A 150 8.58 -29.68 32.72
C THR A 150 8.22 -30.04 31.29
N PHE A 151 9.23 -30.07 30.43
CA PHE A 151 9.09 -30.30 29.00
C PHE A 151 10.04 -31.41 28.52
N THR A 152 9.58 -32.16 27.53
CA THR A 152 10.37 -33.22 26.86
C THR A 152 10.67 -32.82 25.42
N GLU A 153 11.94 -32.55 25.10
CA GLU A 153 12.37 -32.34 23.71
C GLU A 153 12.14 -33.62 22.88
N SER A 154 11.36 -33.50 21.80
CA SER A 154 10.80 -34.63 21.05
C SER A 154 10.79 -34.43 19.53
N ALA A 155 11.49 -33.44 18.96
CA ALA A 155 11.41 -33.15 17.53
C ALA A 155 11.85 -34.32 16.63
N GLU A 156 12.90 -35.06 17.04
CA GLU A 156 13.35 -36.29 16.35
C GLU A 156 12.29 -37.39 16.41
N GLU A 157 11.63 -37.54 17.57
CA GLU A 157 10.57 -38.51 17.75
C GLU A 157 9.36 -38.17 16.88
N TYR A 158 9.00 -36.90 16.73
CA TYR A 158 7.88 -36.48 15.88
C TYR A 158 8.24 -36.40 14.39
N GLY A 159 9.52 -36.41 14.03
CA GLY A 159 10.00 -36.36 12.65
C GLY A 159 10.14 -34.94 12.07
N ILE A 160 10.19 -33.93 12.93
CA ILE A 160 10.22 -32.50 12.58
C ILE A 160 11.46 -31.77 13.10
N ALA A 161 12.51 -32.53 13.48
CA ALA A 161 13.85 -32.05 13.80
C ALA A 161 14.60 -31.60 12.54
N ASN A 162 14.05 -30.62 11.83
CA ASN A 162 14.57 -30.12 10.57
C ASN A 162 15.92 -29.41 10.82
N GLU A 163 16.94 -29.75 10.04
CA GLU A 163 18.29 -29.16 10.13
C GLU A 163 18.55 -28.14 9.00
N GLN A 164 17.54 -27.65 8.29
CA GLN A 164 17.68 -26.53 7.37
C GLN A 164 17.75 -25.20 8.14
N ARG A 165 17.84 -24.06 7.44
CA ARG A 165 17.74 -22.75 8.10
C ARG A 165 16.27 -22.40 8.17
N THR A 166 15.73 -22.23 9.37
CA THR A 166 14.33 -21.86 9.57
C THR A 166 14.23 -20.61 10.42
N ARG A 167 13.47 -19.62 9.95
CA ARG A 167 13.24 -18.35 10.69
C ARG A 167 12.04 -18.44 11.62
N HIS A 168 10.97 -19.07 11.15
CA HIS A 168 9.74 -19.20 11.90
C HIS A 168 8.95 -20.45 11.46
N ALA A 169 7.85 -20.73 12.14
CA ALA A 169 6.96 -21.85 11.86
C ALA A 169 5.53 -21.51 12.23
N VAL A 170 4.56 -22.11 11.54
CA VAL A 170 3.12 -21.92 11.78
C VAL A 170 2.44 -23.26 11.96
N PHE A 171 1.51 -23.36 12.91
CA PHE A 171 0.64 -24.52 13.06
C PHE A 171 -0.75 -24.19 12.54
N LEU A 172 -1.32 -25.09 11.74
CA LEU A 172 -2.65 -24.95 11.14
C LEU A 172 -3.24 -26.33 10.87
N ASP A 173 -4.57 -26.46 10.90
CA ASP A 173 -5.27 -27.68 10.46
C ASP A 173 -5.72 -27.49 9.00
N TYR A 174 -4.79 -27.67 8.05
CA TYR A 174 -5.04 -27.21 6.67
C TYR A 174 -6.05 -28.07 5.92
N ASP A 175 -6.24 -29.33 6.34
CA ASP A 175 -7.20 -30.26 5.73
C ASP A 175 -8.38 -30.63 6.66
N LYS A 176 -8.48 -29.95 7.81
CA LYS A 176 -9.58 -30.06 8.78
C LYS A 176 -9.76 -31.47 9.33
N ASP A 177 -8.66 -32.19 9.53
CA ASP A 177 -8.68 -33.55 10.07
C ASP A 177 -8.58 -33.60 11.61
N GLY A 178 -8.44 -32.44 12.25
CA GLY A 178 -8.41 -32.29 13.71
C GLY A 178 -7.03 -32.43 14.33
N PHE A 179 -5.97 -32.41 13.51
CA PHE A 179 -4.58 -32.40 13.97
C PHE A 179 -3.85 -31.19 13.38
N LEU A 180 -3.09 -30.47 14.21
CA LEU A 180 -2.31 -29.34 13.71
C LEU A 180 -1.10 -29.83 12.90
N ASP A 181 -1.06 -29.39 11.66
CA ASP A 181 0.03 -29.51 10.70
C ASP A 181 1.03 -28.36 10.88
N LEU A 182 2.25 -28.52 10.35
CA LEU A 182 3.36 -27.60 10.59
C LEU A 182 3.94 -27.07 9.28
N LEU A 183 3.82 -25.78 9.05
CA LEU A 183 4.53 -25.06 7.99
C LEU A 183 5.85 -24.51 8.54
N LEU A 184 6.97 -24.86 7.90
CA LEU A 184 8.29 -24.31 8.23
C LEU A 184 8.76 -23.32 7.17
N LEU A 185 9.19 -22.15 7.65
CA LEU A 185 9.82 -21.11 6.83
C LEU A 185 11.30 -21.42 6.63
N THR A 186 11.56 -22.42 5.80
CA THR A 186 12.89 -22.80 5.32
C THR A 186 13.41 -21.77 4.32
N GLN A 187 14.70 -21.46 4.40
CA GLN A 187 15.33 -20.46 3.54
C GLN A 187 16.77 -20.85 3.14
N PRO A 188 17.29 -20.27 2.04
CA PRO A 188 18.70 -20.37 1.70
C PRO A 188 19.61 -19.67 2.74
N PRO A 189 20.94 -19.90 2.69
CA PRO A 189 21.88 -19.05 3.44
C PRO A 189 21.72 -17.56 3.05
N ASN A 190 21.69 -16.63 4.02
CA ASN A 190 21.66 -15.18 3.74
C ASN A 190 23.07 -14.54 3.77
N PRO A 191 23.74 -14.33 2.61
CA PRO A 191 25.13 -13.88 2.57
C PRO A 191 25.32 -12.41 2.93
N GLY A 192 26.21 -12.12 3.88
CA GLY A 192 26.82 -10.79 4.00
C GLY A 192 27.86 -10.52 2.91
N SER A 193 28.34 -9.27 2.79
CA SER A 193 29.26 -8.81 1.74
C SER A 193 30.60 -9.56 1.64
N TYR A 194 31.00 -10.26 2.70
CA TYR A 194 32.23 -11.08 2.75
C TYR A 194 31.93 -12.58 2.95
N SER A 195 30.70 -13.00 2.68
CA SER A 195 30.29 -14.41 2.71
C SER A 195 30.85 -15.21 1.53
N LYS A 196 31.08 -16.51 1.72
CA LYS A 196 31.40 -17.45 0.63
C LYS A 196 30.27 -17.61 -0.40
N TYR A 197 29.05 -17.23 -0.02
CA TYR A 197 27.86 -17.28 -0.87
C TYR A 197 27.52 -15.93 -1.52
N PHE A 198 28.31 -14.89 -1.26
CA PHE A 198 28.09 -13.57 -1.86
C PHE A 198 28.17 -13.65 -3.39
N GLY A 199 27.17 -13.09 -4.08
CA GLY A 199 27.07 -13.13 -5.55
C GLY A 199 26.73 -14.50 -6.14
N THR A 200 26.25 -15.46 -5.33
CA THR A 200 25.77 -16.77 -5.82
C THR A 200 24.25 -16.80 -5.93
N SER A 201 23.72 -17.64 -6.83
CA SER A 201 22.27 -17.89 -6.90
C SER A 201 21.83 -18.81 -5.76
N LEU A 202 20.79 -18.37 -5.02
CA LEU A 202 20.35 -18.97 -3.77
C LEU A 202 18.92 -19.52 -3.81
N LEU A 203 18.08 -19.06 -4.74
CA LEU A 203 16.75 -19.61 -4.98
C LEU A 203 16.86 -20.99 -5.65
N LYS A 204 17.08 -22.02 -4.83
CA LYS A 204 17.20 -23.42 -5.24
C LYS A 204 16.08 -24.26 -4.64
N PRO A 205 15.52 -25.23 -5.39
CA PRO A 205 14.43 -26.08 -4.90
C PRO A 205 14.71 -26.79 -3.57
N GLU A 206 15.96 -27.03 -3.21
CA GLU A 206 16.35 -27.63 -1.93
C GLU A 206 16.03 -26.77 -0.69
N TYR A 207 15.73 -25.47 -0.87
CA TYR A 207 15.35 -24.52 0.20
C TYR A 207 13.87 -24.13 0.17
N HIS A 208 13.02 -24.90 -0.52
CA HIS A 208 11.58 -24.63 -0.57
C HIS A 208 10.93 -24.70 0.82
N LEU A 209 9.83 -23.97 1.00
CA LEU A 209 8.94 -24.06 2.18
C LEU A 209 8.54 -25.50 2.48
N VAL A 210 8.61 -25.92 3.74
CA VAL A 210 8.31 -27.30 4.11
C VAL A 210 6.98 -27.38 4.85
N LEU A 211 6.01 -28.12 4.31
CA LEU A 211 4.75 -28.44 5.00
C LEU A 211 4.80 -29.88 5.52
N TYR A 212 4.57 -30.06 6.81
CA TYR A 212 4.46 -31.35 7.48
C TYR A 212 3.02 -31.62 7.89
N LYS A 213 2.44 -32.69 7.35
CA LYS A 213 1.16 -33.22 7.80
C LYS A 213 1.30 -34.02 9.09
N ASN A 214 0.51 -33.72 10.11
CA ASN A 214 0.39 -34.50 11.33
C ASN A 214 -0.41 -35.78 11.06
N THR A 215 0.07 -36.92 11.54
CA THR A 215 -0.57 -38.22 11.29
C THR A 215 -1.50 -38.67 12.42
N GLY A 216 -1.66 -37.86 13.47
CA GLY A 216 -2.43 -38.18 14.68
C GLY A 216 -1.83 -39.32 15.51
N LYS A 217 -0.56 -39.68 15.28
CA LYS A 217 0.14 -40.81 15.91
C LYS A 217 1.51 -40.41 16.48
N GLY A 218 1.65 -39.15 16.89
CA GLY A 218 2.92 -38.60 17.37
C GLY A 218 4.01 -38.56 16.29
N LYS A 219 3.60 -38.35 15.03
CA LYS A 219 4.48 -38.35 13.84
C LYS A 219 3.95 -37.38 12.80
N PHE A 220 4.87 -36.74 12.10
CA PHE A 220 4.61 -35.91 10.93
C PHE A 220 5.16 -36.53 9.64
N THR A 221 4.56 -36.18 8.51
CA THR A 221 5.03 -36.54 7.16
C THR A 221 5.12 -35.29 6.30
N GLU A 222 6.25 -35.10 5.62
CA GLU A 222 6.41 -33.99 4.67
C GLU A 222 5.47 -34.17 3.47
N VAL A 223 4.74 -33.11 3.12
CA VAL A 223 3.74 -33.09 2.02
C VAL A 223 3.87 -31.86 1.10
N SER A 224 5.00 -31.12 1.16
CA SER A 224 5.20 -29.84 0.49
C SER A 224 4.87 -29.86 -1.01
N GLU A 225 5.37 -30.87 -1.74
CA GLU A 225 5.11 -31.04 -3.18
C GLU A 225 3.66 -31.42 -3.46
N GLN A 226 3.08 -32.32 -2.66
CA GLN A 226 1.71 -32.79 -2.85
C GLN A 226 0.69 -31.68 -2.57
N ALA A 227 0.97 -30.84 -1.58
CA ALA A 227 0.13 -29.72 -1.17
C ALA A 227 0.30 -28.48 -2.07
N GLY A 228 1.31 -28.44 -2.96
CA GLY A 228 1.55 -27.28 -3.83
C GLY A 228 2.28 -26.10 -3.17
N ILE A 229 2.83 -26.28 -1.96
CA ILE A 229 3.52 -25.22 -1.20
C ILE A 229 5.04 -25.16 -1.46
N ALA A 230 5.61 -26.13 -2.17
CA ALA A 230 7.06 -26.23 -2.43
C ALA A 230 7.62 -25.11 -3.33
N GLN A 231 7.65 -23.87 -2.80
CA GLN A 231 8.20 -22.66 -3.40
C GLN A 231 9.42 -22.19 -2.61
N THR A 232 10.41 -21.65 -3.30
CA THR A 232 11.65 -21.16 -2.68
C THR A 232 11.67 -19.65 -2.67
N GLY A 233 11.88 -19.07 -1.49
CA GLY A 233 12.05 -17.63 -1.29
C GLY A 233 13.04 -17.35 -0.17
N PHE A 234 12.89 -16.20 0.49
CA PHE A 234 13.62 -15.83 1.70
C PHE A 234 12.64 -15.53 2.84
N PRO A 235 11.84 -16.53 3.28
CA PRO A 235 10.70 -16.28 4.15
C PRO A 235 11.13 -15.81 5.55
N ASN A 236 10.54 -14.70 5.99
CA ASN A 236 10.78 -14.05 7.28
C ASN A 236 9.67 -14.34 8.28
N ALA A 237 8.42 -14.24 7.81
CA ALA A 237 7.23 -14.44 8.61
C ALA A 237 6.11 -15.07 7.76
N ALA A 238 5.11 -15.62 8.45
CA ALA A 238 3.90 -16.10 7.82
C ALA A 238 2.74 -15.98 8.81
N SER A 239 1.55 -15.72 8.29
CA SER A 239 0.30 -15.62 9.05
C SER A 239 -0.79 -16.40 8.33
N VAL A 240 -1.69 -17.00 9.12
CA VAL A 240 -2.78 -17.86 8.63
C VAL A 240 -4.12 -17.24 8.98
N ALA A 241 -4.99 -17.13 7.97
CA ALA A 241 -6.36 -16.62 8.08
C ALA A 241 -7.19 -17.10 6.87
N ASP A 242 -8.51 -17.01 6.96
CA ASP A 242 -9.44 -17.24 5.85
C ASP A 242 -9.57 -15.96 5.01
N LEU A 243 -8.68 -15.79 4.02
CA LEU A 243 -8.52 -14.55 3.27
C LEU A 243 -9.65 -14.33 2.24
N ASN A 244 -10.30 -15.40 1.80
CA ASN A 244 -11.40 -15.36 0.84
C ASN A 244 -12.78 -15.62 1.48
N ASN A 245 -12.84 -15.80 2.81
CA ASN A 245 -14.05 -16.05 3.59
C ASN A 245 -14.81 -17.35 3.21
N ASP A 246 -14.13 -18.35 2.66
CA ASP A 246 -14.67 -19.68 2.30
C ASP A 246 -14.64 -20.68 3.46
N GLY A 247 -13.91 -20.34 4.52
CA GLY A 247 -13.78 -21.11 5.75
C GLY A 247 -12.58 -22.03 5.82
N TRP A 248 -11.69 -22.07 4.83
CA TRP A 248 -10.42 -22.78 4.89
C TRP A 248 -9.27 -21.85 5.28
N PRO A 249 -8.25 -22.35 5.99
CA PRO A 249 -7.10 -21.54 6.34
C PRO A 249 -6.20 -21.32 5.12
N ASP A 250 -6.01 -20.06 4.74
CA ASP A 250 -5.04 -19.60 3.75
C ASP A 250 -3.74 -19.15 4.43
N ILE A 251 -2.67 -18.99 3.66
CA ILE A 251 -1.35 -18.62 4.19
C ILE A 251 -0.79 -17.44 3.41
N TYR A 252 -0.39 -16.38 4.12
CA TYR A 252 0.49 -15.34 3.60
C TYR A 252 1.93 -15.59 4.08
N VAL A 253 2.91 -15.53 3.17
CA VAL A 253 4.35 -15.65 3.50
C VAL A 253 5.09 -14.41 3.02
N ALA A 254 5.70 -13.69 3.97
CA ALA A 254 6.54 -12.52 3.72
C ALA A 254 7.98 -12.96 3.37
N ASN A 255 8.46 -12.59 2.18
CA ASN A 255 9.79 -12.90 1.67
C ASN A 255 10.69 -11.67 1.58
N ASP A 256 11.96 -11.87 1.90
CA ASP A 256 13.02 -10.87 1.73
C ASP A 256 13.55 -10.84 0.28
N PHE A 257 14.08 -9.70 -0.16
CA PHE A 257 14.79 -9.50 -1.43
C PHE A 257 13.94 -9.68 -2.71
N HIS A 258 14.48 -10.34 -3.74
CA HIS A 258 13.90 -10.45 -5.07
C HIS A 258 12.91 -11.61 -5.22
N ALA A 259 12.72 -12.41 -4.17
CA ALA A 259 11.66 -13.42 -4.16
C ALA A 259 10.36 -12.74 -3.72
N PRO A 260 9.26 -12.86 -4.49
CA PRO A 260 8.01 -12.21 -4.12
C PRO A 260 7.42 -12.85 -2.85
N ASP A 261 6.53 -12.13 -2.18
CA ASP A 261 5.65 -12.70 -1.18
C ASP A 261 4.76 -13.79 -1.80
N PHE A 262 4.31 -14.74 -0.98
CA PHE A 262 3.42 -15.82 -1.43
C PHE A 262 2.07 -15.75 -0.72
N ILE A 263 0.98 -15.91 -1.47
CA ILE A 263 -0.38 -16.05 -0.93
C ILE A 263 -0.93 -17.40 -1.36
N PHE A 264 -0.93 -18.37 -0.46
CA PHE A 264 -1.45 -19.71 -0.72
C PHE A 264 -2.92 -19.79 -0.31
N MET A 265 -3.81 -19.79 -1.31
CA MET A 265 -5.23 -20.05 -1.12
C MET A 265 -5.47 -21.56 -1.04
N ASN A 266 -6.22 -22.00 -0.04
CA ASN A 266 -6.52 -23.40 0.19
C ASN A 266 -7.70 -23.86 -0.67
N ASN A 267 -7.51 -24.92 -1.46
CA ASN A 267 -8.55 -25.43 -2.37
C ASN A 267 -9.59 -26.31 -1.64
N GLY A 268 -9.40 -26.59 -0.35
CA GLY A 268 -10.27 -27.46 0.45
C GLY A 268 -10.17 -28.96 0.14
N ASP A 269 -9.16 -29.35 -0.66
CA ASP A 269 -8.88 -30.75 -1.04
C ASP A 269 -7.49 -31.23 -0.57
N GLY A 270 -6.85 -30.46 0.31
CA GLY A 270 -5.50 -30.70 0.80
C GLY A 270 -4.39 -30.11 -0.08
N THR A 271 -4.74 -29.23 -1.03
CA THR A 271 -3.79 -28.50 -1.87
C THR A 271 -3.97 -26.99 -1.78
N PHE A 272 -2.93 -26.25 -2.14
CA PHE A 272 -2.91 -24.80 -2.21
C PHE A 272 -2.57 -24.31 -3.62
N VAL A 273 -3.00 -23.09 -3.93
CA VAL A 273 -2.56 -22.33 -5.12
C VAL A 273 -1.96 -21.00 -4.68
N ASN A 274 -0.78 -20.65 -5.19
CA ASN A 274 -0.23 -19.31 -4.97
C ASN A 274 -0.93 -18.32 -5.92
N VAL A 275 -1.59 -17.31 -5.35
CA VAL A 275 -2.38 -16.30 -6.07
C VAL A 275 -1.82 -14.88 -5.98
N ALA A 276 -0.61 -14.70 -5.43
CA ALA A 276 -0.04 -13.37 -5.16
C ALA A 276 -0.12 -12.42 -6.38
N ASP A 277 0.26 -12.90 -7.56
CA ASP A 277 0.24 -12.12 -8.82
C ASP A 277 -1.14 -11.66 -9.29
N THR A 278 -2.21 -12.32 -8.82
CA THR A 278 -3.60 -11.97 -9.16
C THR A 278 -4.35 -11.29 -8.02
N ALA A 279 -3.85 -11.44 -6.79
CA ALA A 279 -4.46 -10.88 -5.60
C ALA A 279 -3.91 -9.49 -5.25
N LEU A 280 -2.64 -9.22 -5.57
CA LEU A 280 -1.94 -7.98 -5.24
C LEU A 280 -1.52 -7.23 -6.52
N ASN A 281 -1.61 -5.90 -6.52
CA ASN A 281 -1.06 -5.07 -7.60
C ASN A 281 0.42 -4.72 -7.40
N HIS A 282 0.89 -4.72 -6.16
CA HIS A 282 2.31 -4.67 -5.79
C HIS A 282 2.52 -5.21 -4.36
N MET A 283 3.78 -5.34 -3.93
CA MET A 283 4.16 -5.81 -2.59
C MET A 283 5.44 -5.13 -2.08
N SER A 284 5.79 -5.33 -0.81
CA SER A 284 7.07 -4.92 -0.22
C SER A 284 8.25 -5.70 -0.84
N TYR A 285 9.44 -5.08 -0.90
CA TYR A 285 10.67 -5.72 -1.40
C TYR A 285 11.48 -6.37 -0.27
N PHE A 286 11.42 -5.83 0.94
CA PHE A 286 12.10 -6.35 2.10
C PHE A 286 11.08 -6.74 3.17
N SER A 287 10.14 -7.62 2.80
CA SER A 287 9.05 -8.05 3.68
C SER A 287 9.61 -8.75 4.92
N MET A 288 9.35 -8.19 6.10
CA MET A 288 9.81 -8.71 7.39
C MET A 288 8.68 -9.40 8.14
N GLY A 289 7.95 -8.67 8.98
CA GLY A 289 6.79 -9.18 9.73
C GLY A 289 5.50 -9.10 8.92
N VAL A 290 4.59 -10.03 9.20
CA VAL A 290 3.22 -10.03 8.66
C VAL A 290 2.22 -10.29 9.78
N ASP A 291 1.17 -9.48 9.86
CA ASP A 291 0.01 -9.73 10.72
C ASP A 291 -1.27 -9.54 9.90
N ILE A 292 -2.34 -10.20 10.33
CA ILE A 292 -3.62 -10.24 9.64
C ILE A 292 -4.75 -9.91 10.63
N ALA A 293 -5.51 -8.85 10.32
CA ALA A 293 -6.64 -8.38 11.10
C ALA A 293 -7.61 -7.58 10.21
N ASP A 294 -8.90 -7.63 10.53
CA ASP A 294 -9.92 -6.73 9.97
C ASP A 294 -9.78 -5.34 10.62
N ILE A 295 -9.21 -4.38 9.88
CA ILE A 295 -8.86 -3.05 10.39
C ILE A 295 -9.99 -2.02 10.21
N ASN A 296 -10.94 -2.28 9.32
CA ASN A 296 -12.05 -1.37 9.01
C ASN A 296 -13.41 -1.91 9.52
N ASN A 297 -13.41 -3.09 10.16
CA ASN A 297 -14.55 -3.80 10.71
C ASN A 297 -15.62 -4.20 9.66
N ASP A 298 -15.19 -4.51 8.42
CA ASP A 298 -16.08 -4.93 7.34
C ASP A 298 -16.31 -6.46 7.26
N GLY A 299 -15.57 -7.23 8.07
CA GLY A 299 -15.63 -8.69 8.12
C GLY A 299 -14.69 -9.40 7.14
N PHE A 300 -13.80 -8.68 6.46
CA PHE A 300 -12.72 -9.22 5.64
C PHE A 300 -11.37 -8.99 6.35
N GLN A 301 -10.45 -9.94 6.18
CA GLN A 301 -9.13 -9.87 6.81
C GLN A 301 -8.16 -9.08 5.94
N ASP A 302 -7.55 -8.05 6.50
CA ASP A 302 -6.53 -7.22 5.87
C ASP A 302 -5.12 -7.69 6.26
N VAL A 303 -4.15 -7.51 5.38
CA VAL A 303 -2.78 -8.01 5.58
C VAL A 303 -1.81 -6.84 5.70
N PHE A 304 -1.10 -6.75 6.83
CA PHE A 304 -0.07 -5.72 7.04
C PHE A 304 1.33 -6.33 7.00
N ILE A 305 2.20 -5.78 6.16
CA ILE A 305 3.59 -6.18 5.97
C ILE A 305 4.50 -5.00 6.30
N VAL A 306 5.53 -5.24 7.11
CA VAL A 306 6.54 -4.23 7.42
C VAL A 306 7.86 -4.47 6.68
N ASP A 307 8.47 -3.38 6.24
CA ASP A 307 9.74 -3.24 5.52
C ASP A 307 10.71 -2.39 6.38
N MET A 308 11.76 -1.83 5.79
CA MET A 308 12.84 -1.11 6.46
C MET A 308 13.01 0.35 6.00
N VAL A 309 11.95 0.98 5.46
CA VAL A 309 12.01 2.38 5.01
C VAL A 309 11.98 3.35 6.16
N ALA A 310 13.00 4.21 6.23
CA ALA A 310 13.11 5.26 7.24
C ALA A 310 12.02 6.33 7.10
N GLU A 311 11.51 6.80 8.24
CA GLU A 311 10.58 7.93 8.33
C GLU A 311 11.28 9.27 8.06
N ASP A 312 12.49 9.48 8.58
CA ASP A 312 13.18 10.77 8.47
C ASP A 312 14.01 10.91 7.18
N ASN A 313 14.06 12.14 6.66
CA ASN A 313 14.75 12.49 5.42
C ASN A 313 16.26 12.11 5.45
N PHE A 314 16.92 12.22 6.60
CA PHE A 314 18.35 11.95 6.68
C PHE A 314 18.62 10.44 6.49
N ARG A 315 17.97 9.58 7.28
CA ARG A 315 18.12 8.13 7.19
C ARG A 315 17.62 7.61 5.84
N LEU A 316 16.51 8.13 5.33
CA LEU A 316 15.97 7.78 4.01
C LEU A 316 17.04 7.95 2.92
N LYS A 317 17.71 9.10 2.87
CA LYS A 317 18.73 9.41 1.85
C LYS A 317 20.12 8.82 2.13
N ALA A 318 20.45 8.52 3.38
CA ALA A 318 21.75 7.97 3.76
C ALA A 318 21.79 6.43 3.66
N ASN A 319 20.67 5.77 3.97
CA ASN A 319 20.56 4.31 4.08
C ASN A 319 19.91 3.67 2.85
N MET A 320 19.22 4.42 1.98
CA MET A 320 18.70 3.87 0.74
C MET A 320 19.64 4.12 -0.43
N SER A 321 19.84 3.08 -1.23
CA SER A 321 20.44 3.20 -2.55
C SER A 321 19.50 3.96 -3.48
N GLY A 322 20.03 4.75 -4.40
CA GLY A 322 19.22 5.40 -5.43
C GLY A 322 18.64 4.43 -6.45
N MET A 323 17.74 4.95 -7.27
CA MET A 323 17.05 4.30 -8.38
C MET A 323 17.98 3.41 -9.22
N ASN A 324 17.60 2.14 -9.39
CA ASN A 324 18.20 1.24 -10.37
C ASN A 324 17.10 0.60 -11.22
N PRO A 325 16.69 1.26 -12.32
CA PRO A 325 15.60 0.78 -13.18
C PRO A 325 15.86 -0.60 -13.77
N GLU A 326 17.10 -0.88 -14.20
CA GLU A 326 17.47 -2.18 -14.77
C GLU A 326 17.26 -3.30 -13.74
N ALA A 327 17.72 -3.12 -12.50
CA ALA A 327 17.52 -4.12 -11.46
C ALA A 327 16.05 -4.30 -11.05
N PHE A 328 15.25 -3.22 -11.06
CA PHE A 328 13.81 -3.32 -10.78
C PHE A 328 13.09 -4.13 -11.87
N TRP A 329 13.29 -3.77 -13.14
CA TRP A 329 12.65 -4.47 -14.25
C TRP A 329 13.17 -5.90 -14.42
N ASP A 330 14.45 -6.17 -14.10
CA ASP A 330 14.96 -7.54 -14.01
C ASP A 330 14.17 -8.39 -13.00
N VAL A 331 13.75 -7.82 -11.85
CA VAL A 331 12.92 -8.55 -10.88
C VAL A 331 11.53 -8.82 -11.45
N VAL A 332 10.88 -7.80 -12.02
CA VAL A 332 9.54 -7.92 -12.62
C VAL A 332 9.55 -8.96 -13.74
N ASP A 333 10.48 -8.83 -14.71
CA ASP A 333 10.56 -9.67 -15.91
C ASP A 333 10.89 -11.13 -15.58
N ASN A 334 11.53 -11.39 -14.43
CA ASN A 334 11.84 -12.74 -13.94
C ASN A 334 10.74 -13.32 -13.02
N GLY A 335 9.56 -12.69 -12.94
CA GLY A 335 8.42 -13.18 -12.17
C GLY A 335 8.47 -12.85 -10.68
N GLY A 336 9.23 -11.81 -10.31
CA GLY A 336 9.31 -11.32 -8.94
C GLY A 336 8.22 -10.31 -8.57
N HIS A 337 7.23 -10.06 -9.44
CA HIS A 337 6.20 -9.04 -9.24
C HIS A 337 6.74 -7.59 -9.12
N TYR A 338 5.84 -6.62 -9.00
CA TYR A 338 6.17 -5.24 -8.63
C TYR A 338 6.45 -5.16 -7.13
N GLN A 339 7.72 -4.94 -6.78
CA GLN A 339 8.20 -4.89 -5.41
C GLN A 339 8.83 -3.54 -5.08
N TYR A 340 8.42 -2.94 -3.97
CA TYR A 340 8.87 -1.62 -3.55
C TYR A 340 9.41 -1.64 -2.13
N MET A 341 10.42 -0.83 -1.86
CA MET A 341 10.92 -0.64 -0.50
C MET A 341 9.95 0.27 0.25
N PHE A 342 8.98 -0.29 0.98
CA PHE A 342 8.12 0.35 1.99
C PHE A 342 7.14 -0.67 2.59
N ASN A 343 6.49 -0.33 3.70
CA ASN A 343 5.48 -1.21 4.31
C ASN A 343 4.21 -1.22 3.45
N THR A 344 3.63 -2.38 3.16
CA THR A 344 2.32 -2.48 2.51
C THR A 344 1.23 -2.87 3.52
N LEU A 345 0.04 -2.29 3.37
CA LEU A 345 -1.17 -2.61 4.12
C LEU A 345 -2.26 -2.95 3.12
N HIS A 346 -2.42 -4.24 2.81
CA HIS A 346 -3.33 -4.75 1.82
C HIS A 346 -4.75 -4.87 2.41
N LEU A 347 -5.60 -3.89 2.11
CA LEU A 347 -7.02 -3.89 2.42
C LEU A 347 -7.76 -4.87 1.52
N ASN A 348 -8.57 -5.76 2.09
CA ASN A 348 -9.27 -6.81 1.37
C ASN A 348 -10.53 -6.28 0.66
N ASN A 349 -10.61 -6.46 -0.66
CA ASN A 349 -11.73 -5.97 -1.46
C ASN A 349 -12.98 -6.88 -1.40
N GLY A 350 -12.89 -8.01 -0.70
CA GLY A 350 -13.98 -8.99 -0.54
C GLY A 350 -14.22 -9.90 -1.74
N ASN A 351 -13.37 -9.80 -2.79
CA ASN A 351 -13.42 -10.61 -4.00
C ASN A 351 -12.13 -11.42 -4.24
N GLY A 352 -11.29 -11.57 -3.21
CA GLY A 352 -9.99 -12.26 -3.30
C GLY A 352 -8.83 -11.39 -3.82
N THR A 353 -9.06 -10.09 -4.01
CA THR A 353 -8.02 -9.10 -4.34
C THR A 353 -7.84 -8.09 -3.20
N PHE A 354 -6.73 -7.36 -3.21
CA PHE A 354 -6.40 -6.39 -2.19
C PHE A 354 -5.88 -5.06 -2.75
N SER A 355 -6.07 -4.00 -1.99
CA SER A 355 -5.60 -2.64 -2.27
C SER A 355 -4.60 -2.21 -1.20
N ASP A 356 -3.37 -1.83 -1.57
CA ASP A 356 -2.44 -1.26 -0.58
C ASP A 356 -2.89 0.13 -0.13
N VAL A 357 -3.07 0.34 1.17
CA VAL A 357 -3.51 1.60 1.79
C VAL A 357 -2.47 2.17 2.77
N ALA A 358 -1.23 1.70 2.74
CA ALA A 358 -0.19 2.14 3.68
C ALA A 358 0.13 3.64 3.60
N GLN A 359 -0.03 4.25 2.41
CA GLN A 359 0.25 5.68 2.22
C GLN A 359 -0.83 6.57 2.84
N ILE A 360 -2.11 6.24 2.70
CA ILE A 360 -3.21 7.04 3.29
C ILE A 360 -3.30 6.87 4.80
N THR A 361 -2.98 5.68 5.30
CA THR A 361 -2.92 5.40 6.76
C THR A 361 -1.69 6.00 7.42
N GLY A 362 -0.67 6.44 6.67
CA GLY A 362 0.57 6.97 7.22
C GLY A 362 1.50 5.91 7.82
N MET A 363 1.26 4.63 7.52
CA MET A 363 2.04 3.49 8.01
C MET A 363 3.06 2.97 6.99
N ALA A 364 3.21 3.61 5.83
CA ALA A 364 4.16 3.23 4.78
C ALA A 364 5.65 3.26 5.20
N SER A 365 6.02 4.03 6.22
CA SER A 365 7.43 4.23 6.61
C SER A 365 7.61 4.25 8.13
N THR A 366 8.18 3.19 8.68
CA THR A 366 8.35 3.00 10.13
C THR A 366 9.78 2.65 10.53
N ASP A 367 10.78 3.01 9.70
CA ASP A 367 12.20 2.63 9.86
C ASP A 367 12.42 1.10 9.82
N TRP A 368 13.56 0.61 10.28
CA TRP A 368 13.95 -0.81 10.22
C TRP A 368 13.05 -1.71 11.09
N SER A 369 11.90 -2.08 10.54
CA SER A 369 10.82 -2.74 11.27
C SER A 369 10.95 -4.26 11.29
N TRP A 370 10.44 -4.89 12.35
CA TRP A 370 10.48 -6.33 12.55
C TRP A 370 9.10 -6.94 12.80
N ALA A 371 8.62 -6.98 14.05
CA ALA A 371 7.27 -7.39 14.38
C ALA A 371 6.29 -6.24 14.19
N ASN A 372 5.13 -6.54 13.60
CA ASN A 372 3.91 -5.74 13.60
C ASN A 372 2.80 -6.53 14.30
N LEU A 373 2.14 -5.92 15.28
CA LEU A 373 1.04 -6.53 16.03
C LEU A 373 -0.20 -5.66 15.87
N MET A 374 -1.28 -6.22 15.33
CA MET A 374 -2.58 -5.59 15.19
C MET A 374 -3.53 -6.10 16.28
N ALA A 375 -3.94 -5.20 17.17
CA ALA A 375 -4.84 -5.49 18.30
C ALA A 375 -5.51 -4.21 18.80
N ASP A 376 -6.65 -4.33 19.47
CA ASP A 376 -7.35 -3.21 20.09
C ASP A 376 -6.72 -2.90 21.47
N PHE A 377 -5.73 -2.00 21.49
CA PHE A 377 -4.93 -1.72 22.70
C PHE A 377 -5.63 -0.76 23.66
N ASP A 378 -6.57 0.04 23.17
CA ASP A 378 -7.33 0.99 23.99
C ASP A 378 -8.83 0.65 24.13
N ASN A 379 -9.20 -0.57 23.78
CA ASN A 379 -10.52 -1.16 23.97
C ASN A 379 -11.67 -0.36 23.31
N ASP A 380 -11.40 0.41 22.26
CA ASP A 380 -12.40 1.25 21.58
C ASP A 380 -13.17 0.54 20.45
N GLY A 381 -12.78 -0.69 20.11
CA GLY A 381 -13.38 -1.53 19.07
C GLY A 381 -12.68 -1.45 17.72
N LEU A 382 -11.60 -0.69 17.60
CA LEU A 382 -10.77 -0.59 16.41
C LEU A 382 -9.39 -1.24 16.65
N LYS A 383 -8.83 -1.83 15.60
CA LYS A 383 -7.55 -2.55 15.71
C LYS A 383 -6.43 -1.52 15.49
N ASP A 384 -5.65 -1.30 16.53
CA ASP A 384 -4.44 -0.49 16.53
C ASP A 384 -3.23 -1.31 16.11
N THR A 385 -2.10 -0.65 15.90
CA THR A 385 -0.87 -1.32 15.44
C THR A 385 0.33 -0.95 16.31
N TYR A 386 1.12 -1.95 16.75
CA TYR A 386 2.43 -1.76 17.38
C TYR A 386 3.54 -2.38 16.54
N ILE A 387 4.64 -1.64 16.33
CA ILE A 387 5.74 -2.06 15.45
C ILE A 387 7.08 -1.92 16.17
N THR A 388 7.80 -3.04 16.30
CA THR A 388 9.16 -3.07 16.83
C THR A 388 10.18 -2.67 15.77
N ASN A 389 11.26 -2.03 16.20
CA ASN A 389 12.21 -1.41 15.31
C ASN A 389 13.67 -1.55 15.79
N GLY A 390 14.57 -1.56 14.82
CA GLY A 390 16.00 -1.31 15.01
C GLY A 390 16.91 -2.39 14.47
N LEU A 391 18.05 -1.97 13.94
CA LEU A 391 19.14 -2.84 13.53
C LEU A 391 20.41 -2.42 14.25
N LEU A 392 21.11 -3.37 14.89
CA LEU A 392 22.27 -3.06 15.74
C LEU A 392 23.33 -2.22 15.00
N ARG A 393 23.48 -2.39 13.68
CA ARG A 393 24.34 -1.56 12.81
C ARG A 393 23.63 -1.23 11.51
N ASP A 394 23.65 0.03 11.08
CA ASP A 394 23.08 0.48 9.81
C ASP A 394 23.93 0.03 8.61
N ILE A 395 23.86 -1.26 8.27
CA ILE A 395 24.69 -1.88 7.23
C ILE A 395 24.41 -1.34 5.82
N ARG A 396 23.26 -0.70 5.62
CA ARG A 396 22.88 -0.05 4.35
C ARG A 396 23.35 1.40 4.23
N ASN A 397 24.00 1.98 5.24
CA ASN A 397 24.55 3.33 5.13
C ASN A 397 25.62 3.40 4.03
N THR A 398 25.34 4.17 2.97
CA THR A 398 26.13 4.16 1.73
C THR A 398 27.57 4.63 1.96
N ASP A 399 27.78 5.61 2.84
CA ASP A 399 29.13 6.10 3.15
C ASP A 399 29.88 5.14 4.10
N ALA A 400 29.18 4.42 4.98
CA ALA A 400 29.76 3.38 5.83
C ALA A 400 30.26 2.19 5.02
N ASP A 401 29.47 1.69 4.06
CA ASP A 401 29.86 0.59 3.19
C ASP A 401 31.19 0.89 2.45
N LYS A 402 31.30 2.10 1.88
CA LYS A 402 32.55 2.59 1.25
C LYS A 402 33.73 2.64 2.23
N ARG A 403 33.50 3.06 3.48
CA ARG A 403 34.56 3.09 4.51
C ARG A 403 35.03 1.69 4.87
N VAL A 404 34.10 0.73 5.03
CA VAL A 404 34.41 -0.68 5.29
C VAL A 404 35.21 -1.26 4.14
N ALA A 405 34.74 -1.13 2.90
CA ALA A 405 35.45 -1.60 1.71
C ALA A 405 36.87 -1.00 1.61
N GLY A 406 37.02 0.30 1.87
CA GLY A 406 38.30 0.99 1.91
C GLY A 406 39.24 0.48 3.02
N PHE A 407 38.72 0.18 4.21
CA PHE A 407 39.47 -0.42 5.31
C PHE A 407 39.93 -1.84 4.95
N MET A 408 39.05 -2.64 4.36
CA MET A 408 39.35 -4.02 3.96
C MET A 408 40.44 -4.05 2.89
N ASN A 409 40.33 -3.22 1.84
CA ASN A 409 41.35 -3.11 0.80
C ASN A 409 42.73 -2.70 1.35
N LYS A 410 42.78 -1.72 2.27
CA LYS A 410 44.04 -1.32 2.92
C LYS A 410 44.65 -2.42 3.79
N SER A 411 43.81 -3.19 4.48
CA SER A 411 44.26 -4.29 5.34
C SER A 411 44.85 -5.43 4.50
N ILE A 412 44.16 -5.81 3.41
CA ILE A 412 44.63 -6.81 2.44
C ILE A 412 45.94 -6.35 1.78
N GLN A 413 46.02 -5.10 1.32
CA GLN A 413 47.25 -4.58 0.70
C GLN A 413 48.45 -4.61 1.66
N LYS A 414 48.28 -4.13 2.89
CA LYS A 414 49.35 -4.18 3.93
C LYS A 414 49.79 -5.60 4.23
N TRP A 415 48.90 -6.57 4.14
CA TRP A 415 49.25 -7.97 4.30
C TRP A 415 50.08 -8.48 3.12
N LEU A 416 49.63 -8.23 1.89
CA LEU A 416 50.33 -8.62 0.65
C LEU A 416 51.72 -7.97 0.54
N GLU A 417 51.90 -6.74 1.04
CA GLU A 417 53.21 -6.08 1.11
C GLU A 417 54.20 -6.84 2.02
N LYS A 418 53.70 -7.47 3.09
CA LYS A 418 54.50 -8.24 4.06
C LYS A 418 54.64 -9.71 3.68
N HIS A 419 53.68 -10.25 2.94
CA HIS A 419 53.62 -11.63 2.47
C HIS A 419 53.32 -11.66 0.97
N PRO A 420 54.32 -11.44 0.10
CA PRO A 420 54.12 -11.34 -1.35
C PRO A 420 53.58 -12.62 -2.00
N ASP A 421 53.71 -13.76 -1.33
CA ASP A 421 53.14 -15.06 -1.70
C ASP A 421 51.70 -15.26 -1.19
N GLY A 422 51.11 -14.24 -0.55
CA GLY A 422 49.79 -14.26 0.06
C GLY A 422 49.74 -14.83 1.47
N GLY A 423 50.68 -15.68 1.87
CA GLY A 423 50.64 -16.42 3.14
C GLY A 423 49.49 -17.45 3.24
N GLU A 424 49.41 -18.19 4.35
CA GLU A 424 48.31 -19.12 4.61
C GLU A 424 47.07 -18.40 5.20
N ILE A 425 46.36 -17.64 4.37
CA ILE A 425 45.09 -16.99 4.76
C ILE A 425 43.93 -17.98 4.60
N LYS A 426 43.08 -18.14 5.62
CA LYS A 426 41.85 -18.95 5.57
C LYS A 426 40.59 -18.10 5.53
N SER A 427 40.65 -16.87 6.02
CA SER A 427 39.56 -15.90 6.04
C SER A 427 40.10 -14.50 5.85
N VAL A 428 39.30 -13.60 5.26
CA VAL A 428 39.63 -12.17 5.20
C VAL A 428 39.84 -11.55 6.60
N TRP A 429 39.24 -12.16 7.62
CA TRP A 429 39.39 -11.76 9.02
C TRP A 429 40.70 -12.24 9.68
N ASP A 430 41.52 -13.04 8.99
CA ASP A 430 42.91 -13.32 9.44
C ASP A 430 43.83 -12.11 9.22
N VAL A 431 43.44 -11.20 8.31
CA VAL A 431 44.23 -10.03 7.91
C VAL A 431 43.55 -8.71 8.26
N ALA A 432 42.23 -8.70 8.43
CA ALA A 432 41.44 -7.55 8.83
C ALA A 432 40.85 -7.74 10.23
N ASP A 433 40.88 -6.67 11.03
CA ASP A 433 40.35 -6.64 12.40
C ASP A 433 38.84 -6.39 12.35
N ILE A 434 38.05 -7.38 12.79
CA ILE A 434 36.58 -7.31 12.72
C ILE A 434 36.02 -6.16 13.57
N ASP A 435 36.54 -5.94 14.78
CA ASP A 435 36.07 -4.87 15.68
C ASP A 435 36.24 -3.50 15.01
N LYS A 436 37.34 -3.31 14.27
CA LYS A 436 37.58 -2.08 13.50
C LYS A 436 36.70 -1.98 12.27
N ALA A 437 36.37 -3.08 11.60
CA ALA A 437 35.49 -3.06 10.44
C ALA A 437 34.06 -2.66 10.85
N VAL A 438 33.48 -3.33 11.84
CA VAL A 438 32.10 -3.05 12.28
C VAL A 438 31.96 -1.69 12.98
N ALA A 439 33.02 -1.18 13.63
CA ALA A 439 33.02 0.17 14.21
C ALA A 439 32.92 1.31 13.19
N LEU A 440 33.11 1.04 11.89
CA LEU A 440 32.92 2.03 10.81
C LEU A 440 31.45 2.18 10.41
N ILE A 441 30.59 1.26 10.86
CA ILE A 441 29.16 1.22 10.58
C ILE A 441 28.41 1.90 11.74
N PRO A 442 27.56 2.91 11.46
CA PRO A 442 26.72 3.55 12.47
C PRO A 442 25.90 2.52 13.26
N SER A 443 25.64 2.83 14.52
CA SER A 443 24.82 2.04 15.44
C SER A 443 23.97 3.03 16.21
N GLN A 444 22.68 3.07 15.93
CA GLN A 444 21.75 4.00 16.53
C GLN A 444 20.48 3.22 16.93
N PRO A 445 20.13 3.17 18.22
CA PRO A 445 18.84 2.63 18.63
C PRO A 445 17.74 3.54 18.08
N ILE A 446 16.59 2.96 17.75
CA ILE A 446 15.46 3.69 17.16
C ILE A 446 14.17 3.41 17.94
N LYS A 447 13.25 4.37 17.91
CA LYS A 447 11.94 4.27 18.57
C LYS A 447 11.10 3.16 17.92
N ASN A 448 10.29 2.49 18.74
CA ASN A 448 9.19 1.67 18.24
C ASN A 448 7.99 2.58 17.88
N TYR A 449 7.08 2.07 17.06
CA TYR A 449 5.91 2.82 16.60
C TYR A 449 4.64 2.21 17.19
N ALA A 450 3.66 3.08 17.46
CA ALA A 450 2.30 2.66 17.72
C ALA A 450 1.35 3.58 16.95
N TYR A 451 0.35 3.01 16.30
CA TYR A 451 -0.66 3.71 15.54
C TYR A 451 -2.03 3.42 16.12
N LYS A 452 -2.71 4.46 16.58
CA LYS A 452 -4.11 4.38 16.97
C LYS A 452 -4.98 4.41 15.71
N ASN A 453 -5.90 3.48 15.57
CA ASN A 453 -6.92 3.49 14.54
C ASN A 453 -8.05 4.46 14.93
N GLU A 454 -8.31 5.47 14.12
CA GLU A 454 -9.39 6.45 14.35
C GLU A 454 -10.61 6.18 13.44
N GLY A 455 -10.61 5.04 12.75
CA GLY A 455 -11.62 4.63 11.78
C GLY A 455 -11.44 5.26 10.40
N ASN A 456 -12.17 4.76 9.42
CA ASN A 456 -12.16 5.27 8.03
C ASN A 456 -10.74 5.36 7.42
N LEU A 457 -9.84 4.40 7.70
CA LEU A 457 -8.43 4.41 7.27
C LEU A 457 -7.58 5.57 7.82
N ASN A 458 -8.07 6.31 8.81
CA ASN A 458 -7.28 7.32 9.50
C ASN A 458 -6.55 6.68 10.68
N PHE A 459 -5.23 6.82 10.71
CA PHE A 459 -4.39 6.32 11.80
C PHE A 459 -3.48 7.43 12.32
N LYS A 460 -3.34 7.47 13.65
CA LYS A 460 -2.51 8.46 14.33
C LYS A 460 -1.31 7.79 14.98
N ASN A 461 -0.09 8.22 14.64
CA ASN A 461 1.11 7.82 15.36
C ASN A 461 1.03 8.31 16.82
N THR A 462 0.88 7.38 17.73
CA THR A 462 0.64 7.58 19.17
C THR A 462 1.76 7.01 20.04
N GLY A 463 2.86 6.51 19.44
CA GLY A 463 3.96 5.85 20.18
C GLY A 463 4.43 6.63 21.41
N ARG A 464 4.61 7.95 21.29
CA ARG A 464 4.98 8.81 22.43
C ARG A 464 3.84 9.07 23.41
N GLU A 465 2.63 9.31 22.90
CA GLU A 465 1.43 9.57 23.73
C GLU A 465 1.11 8.35 24.60
N TRP A 466 1.33 7.15 24.06
CA TRP A 466 1.12 5.87 24.74
C TRP A 466 2.31 5.38 25.56
N GLY A 467 3.50 5.99 25.44
CA GLY A 467 4.68 5.59 26.22
C GLY A 467 5.46 4.39 25.65
N LEU A 468 5.36 4.20 24.34
CA LEU A 468 5.97 3.13 23.54
C LEU A 468 7.13 3.62 22.64
N ASP A 469 7.59 4.86 22.81
CA ASP A 469 8.63 5.50 21.98
C ASP A 469 10.07 5.26 22.46
N ARG A 470 10.30 4.25 23.31
CA ARG A 470 11.63 3.93 23.81
C ARG A 470 12.55 3.46 22.68
N GLU A 471 13.67 4.16 22.50
CA GLU A 471 14.70 3.79 21.53
C GLU A 471 15.41 2.50 21.95
N SER A 472 15.48 1.53 21.03
CA SER A 472 16.18 0.25 21.27
C SER A 472 16.51 -0.48 19.97
N PHE A 473 16.89 -1.76 20.09
CA PHE A 473 16.99 -2.71 18.99
C PHE A 473 15.99 -3.84 19.27
N SER A 474 14.71 -3.58 19.04
CA SER A 474 13.61 -4.52 19.28
C SER A 474 13.36 -5.39 18.05
N ASN A 475 13.09 -6.69 18.25
CA ASN A 475 12.81 -7.63 17.15
C ASN A 475 11.47 -8.36 17.35
N GLY A 476 11.43 -9.42 18.14
CA GLY A 476 10.19 -10.15 18.41
C GLY A 476 9.34 -9.45 19.46
N ALA A 477 8.03 -9.45 19.29
CA ALA A 477 7.07 -8.97 20.28
C ALA A 477 5.80 -9.82 20.30
N ALA A 478 5.12 -9.83 21.44
CA ALA A 478 3.83 -10.48 21.63
C ALA A 478 2.95 -9.62 22.55
N TYR A 479 1.63 -9.70 22.36
CA TYR A 479 0.66 -9.13 23.29
C TYR A 479 -0.05 -10.22 24.09
N ALA A 480 -0.50 -9.87 25.30
CA ALA A 480 -1.38 -10.68 26.14
C ALA A 480 -1.96 -9.87 27.30
N ASP A 481 -3.05 -10.32 27.91
CA ASP A 481 -3.52 -9.78 29.20
C ASP A 481 -2.77 -10.50 30.35
N LEU A 482 -1.68 -9.91 30.85
CA LEU A 482 -0.74 -10.58 31.77
C LEU A 482 -1.21 -10.57 33.23
N ASP A 483 -2.19 -9.73 33.57
CA ASP A 483 -2.77 -9.64 34.92
C ASP A 483 -4.29 -9.86 35.00
N ASN A 484 -4.92 -10.22 33.88
CA ASN A 484 -6.33 -10.57 33.72
C ASN A 484 -7.28 -9.41 34.03
N ASP A 485 -6.90 -8.19 33.67
CA ASP A 485 -7.72 -6.98 33.86
C ASP A 485 -8.52 -6.56 32.62
N GLY A 486 -8.27 -7.22 31.48
CA GLY A 486 -8.93 -6.96 30.20
C GLY A 486 -8.25 -5.93 29.32
N ASP A 487 -7.05 -5.47 29.66
CA ASP A 487 -6.23 -4.61 28.82
C ASP A 487 -5.02 -5.40 28.29
N LEU A 488 -4.74 -5.29 26.98
CA LEU A 488 -3.64 -6.05 26.36
C LEU A 488 -2.29 -5.40 26.68
N ASP A 489 -1.42 -6.13 27.37
CA ASP A 489 -0.02 -5.80 27.66
C ASP A 489 0.92 -6.19 26.51
N LEU A 490 2.17 -5.71 26.55
CA LEU A 490 3.19 -6.01 25.54
C LEU A 490 4.47 -6.58 26.14
N VAL A 491 5.04 -7.59 25.48
CA VAL A 491 6.36 -8.16 25.78
C VAL A 491 7.24 -8.07 24.54
N VAL A 492 8.47 -7.56 24.69
CA VAL A 492 9.39 -7.30 23.58
C VAL A 492 10.77 -7.90 23.85
N ASN A 493 11.29 -8.65 22.88
CA ASN A 493 12.65 -9.18 22.88
C ASN A 493 13.60 -8.19 22.20
N ASN A 494 14.67 -7.82 22.90
CA ASN A 494 15.64 -6.81 22.47
C ASN A 494 17.04 -7.39 22.33
N ILE A 495 17.78 -6.91 21.34
CA ILE A 495 19.21 -7.20 21.19
C ILE A 495 20.01 -6.34 22.17
N ASN A 496 20.92 -6.98 22.92
CA ASN A 496 21.88 -6.33 23.83
C ASN A 496 21.24 -5.41 24.90
N GLU A 497 19.97 -5.62 25.19
CA GLU A 497 19.24 -5.01 26.30
C GLU A 497 18.23 -6.02 26.87
N LYS A 498 17.84 -5.84 28.13
CA LYS A 498 16.80 -6.67 28.74
C LYS A 498 15.50 -6.59 27.96
N ALA A 499 14.76 -7.69 27.93
CA ALA A 499 13.41 -7.73 27.40
C ALA A 499 12.51 -6.69 28.09
N TYR A 500 11.59 -6.09 27.32
CA TYR A 500 10.61 -5.15 27.83
C TYR A 500 9.31 -5.87 28.19
N VAL A 501 8.72 -5.45 29.31
CA VAL A 501 7.35 -5.82 29.70
C VAL A 501 6.63 -4.52 29.98
N TYR A 502 5.72 -4.15 29.08
CA TYR A 502 4.88 -2.98 29.21
C TYR A 502 3.56 -3.40 29.83
N ARG A 503 3.17 -2.73 30.91
CA ARG A 503 1.81 -2.81 31.43
C ARG A 503 0.93 -1.83 30.68
N ASN A 504 -0.20 -2.27 30.17
CA ASN A 504 -1.31 -1.41 29.79
C ASN A 504 -2.01 -0.93 31.07
N ASN A 505 -2.07 0.38 31.28
CA ASN A 505 -2.66 0.99 32.47
C ASN A 505 -4.19 1.08 32.38
N GLY A 506 -4.74 0.58 31.28
CA GLY A 506 -6.14 0.57 30.97
C GLY A 506 -6.70 1.91 30.58
N ASN A 507 -7.94 1.84 30.14
CA ASN A 507 -8.75 2.96 29.73
C ASN A 507 -10.16 2.72 30.31
N LYS A 508 -11.08 3.69 30.21
CA LYS A 508 -12.43 3.52 30.79
C LYS A 508 -13.38 2.76 29.86
N ASN A 509 -12.88 2.14 28.80
CA ASN A 509 -13.69 1.34 27.91
C ASN A 509 -13.92 -0.04 28.51
N HIS A 510 -14.88 -0.75 27.96
CA HIS A 510 -15.15 -2.13 28.32
C HIS A 510 -14.58 -3.07 27.27
N TYR A 511 -14.40 -4.32 27.67
CA TYR A 511 -13.91 -5.38 26.80
C TYR A 511 -14.84 -6.60 26.87
N LEU A 512 -14.64 -7.55 25.97
CA LEU A 512 -15.16 -8.91 26.06
C LEU A 512 -14.07 -9.87 25.58
N ARG A 513 -13.68 -10.81 26.44
CA ARG A 513 -12.69 -11.85 26.12
C ARG A 513 -13.36 -13.21 25.97
N LEU A 514 -12.91 -14.02 25.02
CA LEU A 514 -13.41 -15.38 24.82
C LEU A 514 -12.27 -16.38 24.85
N ASN A 515 -12.43 -17.40 25.68
CA ASN A 515 -11.58 -18.57 25.67
C ASN A 515 -12.30 -19.69 24.89
N LEU A 516 -11.79 -20.00 23.70
CA LEU A 516 -12.37 -21.00 22.82
C LEU A 516 -11.67 -22.34 23.05
N VAL A 517 -12.45 -23.38 23.38
CA VAL A 517 -11.87 -24.69 23.74
C VAL A 517 -12.68 -25.84 23.16
N SER A 518 -12.03 -26.99 23.02
CA SER A 518 -12.68 -28.28 22.77
C SER A 518 -12.56 -29.14 24.03
N ARG A 519 -13.65 -29.83 24.42
CA ARG A 519 -13.60 -30.83 25.51
C ARG A 519 -12.81 -32.07 25.15
N GLU A 520 -12.55 -32.26 23.85
CA GLU A 520 -11.74 -33.33 23.29
C GLU A 520 -10.32 -32.84 22.95
N ASN A 521 -9.95 -31.61 23.35
CA ASN A 521 -8.68 -30.94 23.04
C ASN A 521 -8.39 -30.86 21.53
N LEU A 522 -9.44 -30.86 20.70
CA LEU A 522 -9.27 -30.62 19.27
C LEU A 522 -8.83 -29.16 19.05
N PRO A 523 -7.98 -28.91 18.04
CA PRO A 523 -7.56 -27.56 17.70
C PRO A 523 -8.74 -26.66 17.36
N VAL A 524 -8.67 -25.41 17.82
CA VAL A 524 -9.70 -24.39 17.58
C VAL A 524 -9.19 -23.23 16.71
N PHE A 525 -7.92 -23.26 16.25
CA PHE A 525 -7.40 -22.28 15.29
C PHE A 525 -8.23 -22.25 14.00
N GLY A 526 -8.37 -21.08 13.39
CA GLY A 526 -9.36 -20.82 12.33
C GLY A 526 -10.80 -20.64 12.83
N SER A 527 -11.03 -20.54 14.15
CA SER A 527 -12.32 -20.08 14.68
C SER A 527 -12.52 -18.60 14.33
N ARG A 528 -13.67 -18.30 13.72
CA ARG A 528 -14.04 -16.96 13.26
C ARG A 528 -15.11 -16.39 14.17
N VAL A 529 -14.86 -15.27 14.80
CA VAL A 529 -15.74 -14.65 15.78
C VAL A 529 -16.24 -13.31 15.28
N ASN A 530 -17.56 -13.17 15.24
CA ASN A 530 -18.25 -11.93 14.93
C ASN A 530 -19.01 -11.46 16.15
N ILE A 531 -18.84 -10.19 16.52
CA ILE A 531 -19.65 -9.54 17.56
C ILE A 531 -20.37 -8.32 17.01
N GLU A 532 -21.50 -8.00 17.64
CA GLU A 532 -22.23 -6.75 17.42
C GLU A 532 -22.40 -6.03 18.77
N ALA A 533 -21.98 -4.77 18.85
CA ALA A 533 -22.14 -3.92 20.03
C ALA A 533 -22.37 -2.47 19.61
N GLY A 534 -23.41 -1.83 20.15
CA GLY A 534 -23.71 -0.42 19.81
C GLY A 534 -24.00 -0.15 18.33
N GLY A 535 -24.40 -1.17 17.57
CA GLY A 535 -24.58 -1.08 16.11
C GLY A 535 -23.29 -1.27 15.29
N GLN A 536 -22.15 -1.42 15.94
CA GLN A 536 -20.87 -1.74 15.31
C GLN A 536 -20.66 -3.25 15.26
N LYS A 537 -20.03 -3.72 14.18
CA LYS A 537 -19.57 -5.11 14.03
C LYS A 537 -18.08 -5.16 14.28
N GLN A 538 -17.59 -6.27 14.78
CA GLN A 538 -16.16 -6.57 14.82
C GLN A 538 -15.94 -8.04 14.48
N TYR A 539 -14.84 -8.30 13.80
CA TYR A 539 -14.39 -9.61 13.41
C TYR A 539 -13.02 -9.94 14.02
N PHE A 540 -12.84 -11.20 14.40
CA PHE A 540 -11.58 -11.76 14.85
C PHE A 540 -11.46 -13.22 14.38
N GLU A 541 -10.27 -13.61 13.95
CA GLU A 541 -9.96 -14.99 13.61
C GLU A 541 -8.76 -15.48 14.43
N THR A 542 -8.91 -16.65 15.04
CA THR A 542 -7.87 -17.24 15.88
C THR A 542 -6.75 -17.83 15.03
N THR A 543 -5.51 -17.43 15.32
CA THR A 543 -4.27 -17.94 14.73
C THR A 543 -3.21 -17.98 15.83
N ASN A 544 -2.06 -18.61 15.60
CA ASN A 544 -1.06 -18.80 16.64
C ASN A 544 0.17 -17.87 16.53
N VAL A 545 0.54 -17.43 15.33
CA VAL A 545 1.69 -16.54 15.14
C VAL A 545 1.24 -15.21 14.54
N ARG A 546 1.91 -14.14 14.95
CA ARG A 546 1.64 -12.77 14.48
C ARG A 546 2.95 -12.00 14.38
N GLY A 547 3.06 -11.13 13.39
CA GLY A 547 4.25 -10.32 13.17
C GLY A 547 5.45 -11.16 12.75
N ILE A 548 6.53 -11.16 13.56
CA ILE A 548 7.72 -11.96 13.30
C ILE A 548 8.23 -12.63 14.58
N TYR A 549 8.72 -13.86 14.43
CA TYR A 549 9.36 -14.69 15.46
C TYR A 549 8.52 -15.10 16.67
N SER A 550 7.31 -14.59 16.86
CA SER A 550 6.65 -14.60 18.17
C SER A 550 5.22 -15.16 18.12
N THR A 551 4.74 -15.64 19.27
CA THR A 551 3.38 -16.11 19.49
C THR A 551 2.73 -15.27 20.59
N SER A 552 1.63 -14.58 20.26
CA SER A 552 0.79 -13.87 21.23
C SER A 552 -0.18 -14.86 21.90
N GLU A 553 -0.94 -14.39 22.90
CA GLU A 553 -1.97 -15.23 23.51
C GLU A 553 -3.04 -15.70 22.51
N ASN A 554 -3.75 -16.79 22.84
CA ASN A 554 -4.74 -17.42 21.96
C ASN A 554 -6.18 -16.93 22.23
N GLU A 555 -6.39 -16.15 23.29
CA GLU A 555 -7.69 -15.59 23.65
C GLU A 555 -8.19 -14.59 22.60
N VAL A 556 -9.49 -14.66 22.33
CA VAL A 556 -10.15 -13.67 21.46
C VAL A 556 -10.47 -12.45 22.30
N HIS A 557 -10.05 -11.26 21.84
CA HIS A 557 -10.23 -10.00 22.55
C HIS A 557 -11.01 -9.00 21.70
N PHE A 558 -12.01 -8.35 22.30
CA PHE A 558 -12.76 -7.25 21.68
C PHE A 558 -12.89 -6.10 22.66
N GLY A 559 -12.46 -4.90 22.28
CA GLY A 559 -12.90 -3.68 22.93
C GLY A 559 -14.33 -3.34 22.52
N LEU A 560 -15.12 -2.85 23.47
CA LEU A 560 -16.53 -2.50 23.28
C LEU A 560 -16.75 -0.98 23.44
N GLY A 561 -15.68 -0.20 23.61
CA GLY A 561 -15.75 1.22 23.89
C GLY A 561 -16.60 1.45 25.15
N GLN A 562 -17.59 2.33 25.02
CA GLN A 562 -18.51 2.66 26.11
C GLN A 562 -19.71 1.69 26.23
N ASN A 563 -19.85 0.71 25.34
CA ASN A 563 -20.96 -0.23 25.37
C ASN A 563 -20.81 -1.20 26.56
N THR A 564 -21.87 -1.40 27.33
CA THR A 564 -21.88 -2.29 28.50
C THR A 564 -22.27 -3.74 28.16
N GLU A 565 -22.65 -3.99 26.91
CA GLU A 565 -23.04 -5.31 26.41
C GLU A 565 -22.81 -5.41 24.89
N ALA A 566 -22.55 -6.64 24.43
CA ALA A 566 -22.64 -7.03 23.03
C ALA A 566 -24.04 -7.62 22.77
N SER A 567 -24.74 -7.10 21.77
CA SER A 567 -26.08 -7.56 21.39
C SER A 567 -26.05 -8.98 20.80
N ARG A 568 -24.99 -9.30 20.04
CA ARG A 568 -24.83 -10.61 19.37
C ARG A 568 -23.37 -11.05 19.38
N LEU A 569 -23.16 -12.36 19.53
CA LEU A 569 -21.90 -13.05 19.35
C LEU A 569 -22.14 -14.31 18.50
N LYS A 570 -21.41 -14.45 17.39
CA LYS A 570 -21.38 -15.64 16.54
C LYS A 570 -19.94 -16.15 16.46
N VAL A 571 -19.71 -17.37 16.94
CA VAL A 571 -18.46 -18.11 16.71
C VAL A 571 -18.71 -19.17 15.65
N THR A 572 -17.99 -19.10 14.54
CA THR A 572 -17.93 -20.15 13.52
C THR A 572 -16.69 -20.98 13.77
N TRP A 573 -16.87 -22.25 14.13
CA TRP A 573 -15.78 -23.17 14.48
C TRP A 573 -15.14 -23.80 13.23
N PRO A 574 -13.92 -24.35 13.33
CA PRO A 574 -13.22 -24.96 12.19
C PRO A 574 -14.02 -26.09 11.51
N ASN A 575 -14.82 -26.81 12.31
CA ASN A 575 -15.73 -27.87 11.85
C ASN A 575 -17.00 -27.37 11.13
N GLY A 576 -17.13 -26.06 10.91
CA GLY A 576 -18.26 -25.42 10.21
C GLY A 576 -19.54 -25.25 11.04
N LYS A 577 -19.55 -25.67 12.31
CA LYS A 577 -20.67 -25.39 13.22
C LYS A 577 -20.56 -23.99 13.81
N VAL A 578 -21.66 -23.50 14.37
CA VAL A 578 -21.74 -22.15 14.95
C VAL A 578 -22.24 -22.17 16.39
N THR A 579 -21.69 -21.30 17.21
CA THR A 579 -22.23 -20.93 18.53
C THR A 579 -22.80 -19.52 18.45
N LEU A 580 -24.07 -19.37 18.84
CA LEU A 580 -24.76 -18.08 18.90
C LEU A 580 -25.08 -17.71 20.35
N LYS A 581 -24.77 -16.47 20.74
CA LYS A 581 -25.15 -15.86 22.02
C LYS A 581 -25.69 -14.45 21.75
N GLU A 582 -26.55 -13.98 22.64
CA GLU A 582 -27.14 -12.64 22.60
C GLU A 582 -27.04 -11.99 23.97
N ASN A 583 -27.05 -10.65 24.00
CA ASN A 583 -27.07 -9.83 25.21
C ASN A 583 -25.97 -10.23 26.22
N ILE A 584 -24.73 -10.28 25.74
CA ILE A 584 -23.55 -10.66 26.51
C ILE A 584 -23.03 -9.42 27.24
N LYS A 585 -22.93 -9.47 28.57
CA LYS A 585 -22.37 -8.35 29.34
C LYS A 585 -20.89 -8.13 29.01
N ALA A 586 -20.48 -6.87 28.99
CA ALA A 586 -19.08 -6.50 28.88
C ALA A 586 -18.31 -6.70 30.21
N GLY A 587 -16.99 -6.55 30.17
CA GLY A 587 -16.07 -6.61 31.31
C GLY A 587 -15.91 -8.01 31.89
N GLN A 588 -15.91 -9.04 31.03
CA GLN A 588 -15.74 -10.42 31.45
C GLN A 588 -15.05 -11.26 30.38
N GLU A 589 -14.48 -12.38 30.82
CA GLU A 589 -14.06 -13.48 29.98
C GLU A 589 -15.13 -14.59 29.98
N ILE A 590 -15.37 -15.21 28.82
CA ILE A 590 -16.31 -16.33 28.67
C ILE A 590 -15.63 -17.50 27.97
N THR A 591 -15.70 -18.68 28.58
CA THR A 591 -15.30 -19.93 27.93
C THR A 591 -16.43 -20.49 27.07
N LEU A 592 -16.14 -20.78 25.81
CA LEU A 592 -17.07 -21.41 24.86
C LEU A 592 -16.49 -22.74 24.38
N PHE A 593 -17.36 -23.74 24.22
CA PHE A 593 -16.97 -25.09 23.84
C PHE A 593 -17.44 -25.41 22.41
N MET A 594 -16.53 -25.93 21.59
CA MET A 594 -16.82 -26.31 20.19
C MET A 594 -17.96 -27.35 20.09
N GLU A 595 -18.08 -28.25 21.07
CA GLU A 595 -19.10 -29.31 21.03
C GLU A 595 -20.53 -28.80 21.29
N ASP A 596 -20.67 -27.60 21.83
CA ASP A 596 -21.98 -26.97 22.08
C ASP A 596 -22.55 -26.30 20.80
N ALA A 597 -21.74 -26.23 19.73
CA ALA A 597 -22.08 -25.60 18.47
C ALA A 597 -23.13 -26.39 17.67
N VAL A 598 -23.97 -25.67 16.93
CA VAL A 598 -25.04 -26.21 16.08
C VAL A 598 -24.72 -25.99 14.61
N LYS A 599 -25.46 -26.64 13.70
CA LYS A 599 -25.36 -26.33 12.27
C LYS A 599 -25.78 -24.89 12.03
N ASP A 600 -25.06 -24.14 11.19
CA ASP A 600 -25.40 -22.76 10.86
C ASP A 600 -26.83 -22.69 10.29
N PRO A 601 -27.75 -21.94 10.94
CA PRO A 601 -29.09 -21.73 10.43
C PRO A 601 -29.14 -20.73 9.28
N ASP A 602 -28.10 -19.91 9.12
CA ASP A 602 -28.04 -18.83 8.12
C ASP A 602 -27.26 -19.31 6.89
N GLU A 603 -27.94 -19.47 5.75
CA GLU A 603 -27.31 -19.67 4.44
C GLU A 603 -26.86 -18.28 3.93
N LYS A 604 -25.60 -18.11 3.51
CA LYS A 604 -25.14 -16.84 2.89
C LYS A 604 -25.97 -16.60 1.63
N VAL A 605 -26.89 -15.63 1.68
CA VAL A 605 -27.52 -15.06 0.48
C VAL A 605 -26.53 -14.03 -0.07
N LEU A 606 -26.02 -14.26 -1.27
CA LEU A 606 -25.22 -13.23 -1.96
C LEU A 606 -26.14 -12.02 -2.22
N PRO A 607 -25.69 -10.80 -1.90
CA PRO A 607 -26.47 -9.61 -2.22
C PRO A 607 -26.65 -9.48 -3.74
N GLU A 608 -27.79 -8.93 -4.16
CA GLU A 608 -27.95 -8.45 -5.53
C GLU A 608 -27.00 -7.26 -5.74
N THR A 609 -26.25 -7.25 -6.84
CA THR A 609 -25.31 -6.19 -7.19
C THR A 609 -25.94 -5.17 -8.14
N VAL A 610 -25.49 -3.91 -8.07
CA VAL A 610 -25.93 -2.84 -8.98
C VAL A 610 -25.45 -3.11 -10.41
N PHE A 611 -24.21 -3.56 -10.54
CA PHE A 611 -23.54 -3.84 -11.80
C PHE A 611 -23.30 -5.34 -11.96
N THR A 612 -23.40 -5.82 -13.20
CA THR A 612 -22.97 -7.17 -13.59
C THR A 612 -21.86 -7.07 -14.62
N GLU A 613 -20.69 -7.66 -14.33
CA GLU A 613 -19.58 -7.65 -15.29
C GLU A 613 -19.82 -8.62 -16.47
N LEU A 614 -19.78 -8.09 -17.69
CA LEU A 614 -19.98 -8.81 -18.95
C LEU A 614 -18.70 -8.97 -19.79
N THR A 615 -17.54 -8.51 -19.30
CA THR A 615 -16.25 -8.50 -20.02
C THR A 615 -15.92 -9.86 -20.68
N SER A 616 -16.16 -10.97 -19.98
CA SER A 616 -15.89 -12.33 -20.49
C SER A 616 -16.93 -12.86 -21.48
N GLY A 617 -18.07 -12.18 -21.64
CA GLY A 617 -19.19 -12.60 -22.48
C GLY A 617 -18.99 -12.40 -23.99
N GLY A 618 -18.01 -11.57 -24.39
CA GLY A 618 -17.52 -11.47 -25.77
C GLY A 618 -18.39 -10.70 -26.77
N GLN A 619 -19.50 -10.05 -26.35
CA GLN A 619 -20.33 -9.24 -27.26
C GLN A 619 -19.60 -8.00 -27.78
N LEU A 620 -18.76 -7.38 -26.95
CA LEU A 620 -17.80 -6.35 -27.30
C LEU A 620 -16.49 -6.70 -26.61
N SER A 621 -15.44 -7.02 -27.38
CA SER A 621 -14.12 -7.35 -26.84
C SER A 621 -13.05 -6.53 -27.54
N HIS A 622 -12.23 -5.85 -26.74
CA HIS A 622 -11.09 -5.07 -27.18
C HIS A 622 -9.97 -5.18 -26.14
N VAL A 623 -8.73 -5.17 -26.61
CA VAL A 623 -7.53 -5.08 -25.77
C VAL A 623 -6.72 -3.93 -26.31
N HIS A 624 -6.64 -2.86 -25.53
CA HIS A 624 -5.74 -1.76 -25.81
C HIS A 624 -4.30 -2.25 -25.63
N LYS A 625 -3.39 -1.74 -26.45
CA LYS A 625 -1.97 -2.04 -26.36
C LYS A 625 -1.20 -0.75 -26.36
N GLU A 626 -0.39 -0.56 -25.34
CA GLU A 626 0.44 0.62 -25.23
C GLU A 626 1.75 0.46 -26.01
N ASN A 627 2.32 1.60 -26.44
CA ASN A 627 3.65 1.67 -27.02
C ASN A 627 4.75 1.51 -25.96
N ASP A 628 5.94 1.11 -26.42
CA ASP A 628 7.14 1.13 -25.58
C ASP A 628 7.90 2.44 -25.81
N PHE A 629 7.66 3.41 -24.93
CA PHE A 629 8.39 4.67 -24.88
C PHE A 629 8.91 4.96 -23.46
N ASN A 630 10.11 5.54 -23.40
CA ASN A 630 10.80 5.83 -22.15
C ASN A 630 10.97 7.35 -21.96
N ASP A 631 9.97 8.01 -21.37
CA ASP A 631 10.00 9.42 -21.02
C ASP A 631 11.21 9.80 -20.15
N TYR A 632 11.61 8.90 -19.23
CA TYR A 632 12.72 9.14 -18.31
C TYR A 632 14.08 9.28 -19.02
N ALA A 633 14.21 8.75 -20.26
CA ALA A 633 15.40 8.97 -21.07
C ALA A 633 15.56 10.42 -21.54
N HIS A 634 14.46 11.17 -21.59
CA HIS A 634 14.45 12.60 -21.93
C HIS A 634 14.53 13.49 -20.69
N GLN A 635 13.86 13.10 -19.60
CA GLN A 635 13.87 13.83 -18.33
C GLN A 635 13.92 12.85 -17.15
N VAL A 636 15.10 12.65 -16.57
CA VAL A 636 15.36 11.60 -15.57
C VAL A 636 14.53 11.77 -14.30
N LEU A 637 14.25 13.02 -13.90
CA LEU A 637 13.54 13.34 -12.65
C LEU A 637 12.03 13.58 -12.85
N LEU A 638 11.43 13.06 -13.93
CA LEU A 638 9.97 13.06 -14.10
C LEU A 638 9.27 12.33 -12.94
N PRO A 639 8.07 12.77 -12.52
CA PRO A 639 7.29 12.07 -11.51
C PRO A 639 6.58 10.82 -12.05
N HIS A 640 6.14 10.85 -13.31
CA HIS A 640 5.47 9.76 -14.02
C HIS A 640 5.63 9.96 -15.54
N LYS A 641 5.35 8.91 -16.34
CA LYS A 641 5.34 9.00 -17.81
C LYS A 641 4.17 9.83 -18.33
N LEU A 642 4.39 10.54 -19.44
CA LEU A 642 3.36 11.34 -20.12
C LEU A 642 2.85 10.69 -21.40
N SER A 643 3.41 9.54 -21.78
CA SER A 643 3.15 8.83 -23.04
C SER A 643 2.11 7.70 -22.93
N GLN A 644 1.44 7.54 -21.78
CA GLN A 644 0.58 6.37 -21.50
C GLN A 644 -0.75 6.78 -20.83
N PHE A 645 -1.36 7.86 -21.32
CA PHE A 645 -2.61 8.43 -20.78
C PHE A 645 -3.85 8.10 -21.61
N GLY A 646 -3.69 7.50 -22.80
CA GLY A 646 -4.79 6.91 -23.56
C GLY A 646 -5.29 5.60 -22.95
N PRO A 647 -6.31 4.93 -23.53
CA PRO A 647 -6.93 5.29 -24.80
C PRO A 647 -8.11 6.24 -24.67
N ALA A 648 -8.39 6.95 -25.77
CA ALA A 648 -9.68 7.60 -26.00
C ALA A 648 -10.85 6.59 -26.00
N LEU A 649 -12.04 7.04 -25.57
CA LEU A 649 -13.28 6.26 -25.63
C LEU A 649 -14.47 7.18 -25.96
N ALA A 650 -15.17 6.89 -27.07
CA ALA A 650 -16.35 7.64 -27.51
C ALA A 650 -17.49 6.71 -27.92
N VAL A 651 -18.74 7.13 -27.65
CA VAL A 651 -19.95 6.40 -28.00
C VAL A 651 -20.96 7.30 -28.72
N GLY A 652 -21.65 6.79 -29.73
CA GLY A 652 -22.64 7.56 -30.49
C GLY A 652 -23.31 6.72 -31.58
N ASP A 653 -24.56 7.02 -31.92
CA ASP A 653 -25.28 6.40 -33.04
C ASP A 653 -24.84 7.06 -34.36
N ILE A 654 -23.82 6.51 -35.02
CA ILE A 654 -23.19 7.18 -36.17
C ILE A 654 -23.98 6.96 -37.47
N ASN A 655 -24.96 6.05 -37.47
CA ASN A 655 -25.71 5.67 -38.67
C ASN A 655 -27.24 5.96 -38.53
N ASN A 656 -27.66 6.51 -37.40
CA ASN A 656 -29.04 6.82 -37.02
C ASN A 656 -29.97 5.59 -37.04
N ASP A 657 -29.49 4.43 -36.60
CA ASP A 657 -30.29 3.19 -36.50
C ASP A 657 -30.90 2.93 -35.12
N GLY A 658 -30.61 3.82 -34.15
CA GLY A 658 -31.08 3.76 -32.77
C GLY A 658 -30.18 2.93 -31.84
N LYS A 659 -29.01 2.48 -32.31
CA LYS A 659 -28.00 1.77 -31.51
C LYS A 659 -26.72 2.59 -31.45
N GLN A 660 -26.04 2.56 -30.31
CA GLN A 660 -24.79 3.30 -30.16
C GLN A 660 -23.60 2.46 -30.61
N ASP A 661 -22.69 3.10 -31.34
CA ASP A 661 -21.43 2.55 -31.80
C ASP A 661 -20.29 3.01 -30.88
N VAL A 662 -19.17 2.29 -30.88
CA VAL A 662 -18.06 2.51 -29.93
C VAL A 662 -16.76 2.76 -30.69
N PHE A 663 -16.11 3.89 -30.44
CA PHE A 663 -14.75 4.18 -30.88
C PHE A 663 -13.78 4.07 -29.69
N ILE A 664 -12.68 3.35 -29.90
CA ILE A 664 -11.59 3.18 -28.94
C ILE A 664 -10.29 3.62 -29.61
N GLY A 665 -9.60 4.57 -28.99
CA GLY A 665 -8.33 5.12 -29.48
C GLY A 665 -7.19 4.09 -29.43
N GLY A 666 -6.21 4.25 -30.32
CA GLY A 666 -4.96 3.49 -30.29
C GLY A 666 -3.79 4.33 -29.81
N ALA A 667 -2.85 3.69 -29.11
CA ALA A 667 -1.53 4.25 -28.85
C ALA A 667 -0.70 4.41 -30.14
N ALA A 668 0.32 5.26 -30.11
CA ALA A 668 1.21 5.49 -31.24
C ALA A 668 1.87 4.20 -31.73
N GLY A 669 1.59 3.84 -32.98
CA GLY A 669 2.01 2.59 -33.64
C GLY A 669 0.91 1.53 -33.70
N PHE A 670 -0.20 1.73 -33.00
CA PHE A 670 -1.33 0.80 -32.93
C PHE A 670 -2.61 1.44 -33.49
N PRO A 671 -3.42 0.71 -34.26
CA PRO A 671 -4.64 1.25 -34.84
C PRO A 671 -5.76 1.37 -33.80
N ALA A 672 -6.51 2.47 -33.89
CA ALA A 672 -7.81 2.60 -33.25
C ALA A 672 -8.81 1.51 -33.69
N ALA A 673 -9.91 1.37 -32.96
CA ALA A 673 -11.00 0.48 -33.31
C ALA A 673 -12.35 1.18 -33.24
N LEU A 674 -13.08 1.20 -34.37
CA LEU A 674 -14.50 1.54 -34.42
C LEU A 674 -15.33 0.26 -34.48
N TYR A 675 -16.26 0.10 -33.56
CA TYR A 675 -17.22 -0.99 -33.49
C TYR A 675 -18.62 -0.47 -33.81
N ILE A 676 -19.19 -0.94 -34.92
CA ILE A 676 -20.58 -0.64 -35.29
C ILE A 676 -21.50 -1.71 -34.72
N GLN A 677 -22.59 -1.30 -34.08
CA GLN A 677 -23.56 -2.20 -33.47
C GLN A 677 -24.63 -2.61 -34.50
N ASP A 678 -24.94 -3.91 -34.59
CA ASP A 678 -26.06 -4.42 -35.39
C ASP A 678 -26.98 -5.34 -34.56
N GLU A 679 -27.86 -6.13 -35.20
CA GLU A 679 -28.73 -7.10 -34.51
C GLU A 679 -27.97 -8.28 -33.88
N ASN A 680 -26.75 -8.54 -34.32
CA ASN A 680 -25.91 -9.67 -33.93
C ASN A 680 -24.78 -9.28 -32.96
N GLY A 681 -24.60 -8.00 -32.65
CA GLY A 681 -23.57 -7.49 -31.74
C GLY A 681 -22.69 -6.42 -32.38
N PHE A 682 -21.43 -6.32 -31.96
CA PHE A 682 -20.49 -5.31 -32.43
C PHE A 682 -19.56 -5.85 -33.53
N GLN A 683 -19.34 -5.08 -34.58
CA GLN A 683 -18.42 -5.42 -35.67
C GLN A 683 -17.42 -4.29 -35.94
N LYS A 684 -16.15 -4.64 -36.11
CA LYS A 684 -15.11 -3.65 -36.48
C LYS A 684 -15.41 -3.04 -37.85
N SER A 685 -15.18 -1.74 -37.97
CA SER A 685 -15.34 -0.97 -39.21
C SER A 685 -14.17 -0.02 -39.43
N ASN A 686 -14.01 0.44 -40.68
CA ASN A 686 -12.95 1.36 -41.12
C ASN A 686 -11.51 0.90 -40.81
N GLU A 687 -11.24 -0.40 -40.71
CA GLU A 687 -9.94 -0.95 -40.28
C GLU A 687 -8.74 -0.42 -41.09
N ASN A 688 -8.91 -0.20 -42.40
CA ASN A 688 -7.86 0.37 -43.24
C ASN A 688 -7.53 1.82 -42.87
N LEU A 689 -8.55 2.64 -42.56
CA LEU A 689 -8.36 4.04 -42.15
C LEU A 689 -7.60 4.08 -40.82
N TRP A 690 -8.02 3.30 -39.83
CA TRP A 690 -7.37 3.27 -38.52
C TRP A 690 -5.95 2.71 -38.58
N SER A 691 -5.68 1.78 -39.51
CA SER A 691 -4.32 1.30 -39.78
C SER A 691 -3.42 2.38 -40.39
N GLU A 692 -3.95 3.24 -41.26
CA GLU A 692 -3.21 4.37 -41.83
C GLU A 692 -2.96 5.49 -40.82
N GLU A 693 -3.87 5.65 -39.86
CA GLU A 693 -3.83 6.66 -38.80
C GLU A 693 -3.15 6.13 -37.52
N ALA A 694 -2.63 4.91 -37.50
CA ALA A 694 -1.94 4.31 -36.35
C ALA A 694 -0.63 5.02 -35.96
N VAL A 695 -0.22 6.09 -36.65
CA VAL A 695 1.02 6.82 -36.33
C VAL A 695 0.86 7.89 -35.23
N TYR A 696 -0.38 8.15 -34.81
CA TYR A 696 -0.76 9.13 -33.80
C TYR A 696 -1.09 8.42 -32.48
N GLU A 697 -1.03 9.17 -31.38
CA GLU A 697 -1.51 8.76 -30.05
C GLU A 697 -2.93 9.33 -29.86
N ASP A 698 -3.94 8.47 -29.68
CA ASP A 698 -5.33 8.88 -29.53
C ASP A 698 -5.69 9.12 -28.05
N MET A 699 -5.60 10.38 -27.61
CA MET A 699 -5.80 10.75 -26.19
C MET A 699 -7.27 10.86 -25.77
N ASP A 700 -8.09 11.49 -26.61
CA ASP A 700 -9.52 11.62 -26.36
C ASP A 700 -10.29 11.77 -27.68
N ALA A 701 -11.59 11.50 -27.66
CA ALA A 701 -12.42 11.54 -28.86
C ALA A 701 -13.89 11.91 -28.56
N ALA A 702 -14.52 12.57 -29.52
CA ALA A 702 -15.94 12.94 -29.45
C ALA A 702 -16.65 12.67 -30.78
N PHE A 703 -17.88 12.16 -30.68
CA PHE A 703 -18.82 12.08 -31.81
C PHE A 703 -19.72 13.32 -31.80
N THR A 704 -19.74 14.08 -32.89
CA THR A 704 -20.51 15.32 -32.98
C THR A 704 -20.81 15.69 -34.43
N ASP A 705 -21.99 16.27 -34.68
CA ASP A 705 -22.42 16.68 -36.03
C ASP A 705 -21.79 18.04 -36.40
N ILE A 706 -20.66 18.03 -37.10
CA ILE A 706 -19.92 19.25 -37.39
C ILE A 706 -20.47 19.97 -38.65
N ASP A 707 -21.02 19.26 -39.65
CA ASP A 707 -21.55 19.89 -40.88
C ASP A 707 -23.09 20.05 -40.93
N GLY A 708 -23.78 19.66 -39.87
CA GLY A 708 -25.22 19.86 -39.71
C GLY A 708 -26.04 18.90 -40.56
N ASP A 709 -25.49 17.72 -40.89
CA ASP A 709 -26.14 16.71 -41.73
C ASP A 709 -26.87 15.62 -40.91
N THR A 710 -26.89 15.76 -39.58
CA THR A 710 -27.48 14.88 -38.56
C THR A 710 -26.75 13.56 -38.32
N TYR A 711 -25.64 13.29 -39.01
CA TYR A 711 -24.82 12.11 -38.75
C TYR A 711 -23.55 12.52 -37.99
N PRO A 712 -23.30 11.97 -36.80
CA PRO A 712 -22.11 12.32 -36.04
C PRO A 712 -20.82 12.07 -36.83
N ASP A 713 -19.99 13.11 -36.89
CA ASP A 713 -18.59 13.04 -37.29
C ASP A 713 -17.72 12.65 -36.09
N LEU A 714 -16.46 12.28 -36.34
CA LEU A 714 -15.52 11.91 -35.27
C LEU A 714 -14.38 12.94 -35.19
N TYR A 715 -14.20 13.54 -34.02
CA TYR A 715 -13.04 14.34 -33.68
C TYR A 715 -12.13 13.54 -32.74
N VAL A 716 -10.82 13.48 -33.04
CA VAL A 716 -9.82 12.77 -32.23
C VAL A 716 -8.67 13.71 -31.89
N VAL A 717 -8.38 13.82 -30.59
CA VAL A 717 -7.26 14.58 -30.05
C VAL A 717 -5.99 13.75 -30.13
N SER A 718 -4.93 14.35 -30.66
CA SER A 718 -3.61 13.73 -30.74
C SER A 718 -2.71 14.24 -29.61
N GLY A 719 -2.10 13.33 -28.84
CA GLY A 719 -1.21 13.72 -27.73
C GLY A 719 -0.01 12.81 -27.55
N GLY A 720 0.34 12.53 -26.29
CA GLY A 720 1.53 11.75 -25.93
C GLY A 720 2.80 12.58 -25.76
N ASN A 721 3.94 11.90 -25.65
CA ASN A 721 5.26 12.50 -25.39
C ASN A 721 6.39 11.86 -26.24
N GLU A 722 6.04 11.02 -27.20
CA GLU A 722 6.94 10.20 -28.02
C GLU A 722 7.64 11.03 -29.11
N PHE A 723 7.09 12.20 -29.45
CA PHE A 723 7.55 13.02 -30.55
C PHE A 723 8.08 14.39 -30.10
N GLU A 724 8.99 14.95 -30.89
CA GLU A 724 9.51 16.29 -30.70
C GLU A 724 8.40 17.36 -30.76
N ALA A 725 8.56 18.42 -29.97
CA ALA A 725 7.62 19.54 -29.93
C ALA A 725 7.36 20.12 -31.34
N GLY A 726 6.08 20.30 -31.69
CA GLY A 726 5.64 20.80 -33.00
C GLY A 726 5.53 19.74 -34.12
N SER A 727 5.79 18.46 -33.82
CA SER A 727 5.56 17.35 -34.75
C SER A 727 4.13 17.34 -35.33
N GLU A 728 3.99 17.06 -36.62
CA GLU A 728 2.67 16.89 -37.28
C GLU A 728 1.83 15.75 -36.68
N LYS A 729 2.46 14.85 -35.92
CA LYS A 729 1.77 13.77 -35.19
C LYS A 729 1.01 14.25 -33.95
N TYR A 730 1.18 15.50 -33.55
CA TYR A 730 0.34 16.15 -32.53
C TYR A 730 -0.79 16.98 -33.16
N ALA A 731 -1.07 16.80 -34.46
CA ALA A 731 -2.22 17.44 -35.09
C ALA A 731 -3.48 16.62 -34.83
N ASP A 732 -4.52 17.27 -34.30
CA ASP A 732 -5.84 16.66 -34.13
C ASP A 732 -6.48 16.32 -35.48
N ARG A 733 -7.41 15.37 -35.44
CA ARG A 733 -7.96 14.74 -36.64
C ARG A 733 -9.49 14.82 -36.61
N LEU A 734 -10.07 15.39 -37.66
CA LEU A 734 -11.50 15.37 -37.93
C LEU A 734 -11.79 14.34 -39.03
N TYR A 735 -12.75 13.46 -38.78
CA TYR A 735 -13.23 12.49 -39.76
C TYR A 735 -14.71 12.70 -40.05
N ARG A 736 -15.02 12.91 -41.32
CA ARG A 736 -16.38 13.10 -41.82
C ARG A 736 -17.07 11.78 -42.05
N ASN A 737 -18.27 11.64 -41.52
CA ASN A 737 -19.14 10.50 -41.75
C ASN A 737 -19.90 10.66 -43.08
N ASP A 738 -20.30 9.54 -43.70
CA ASP A 738 -21.17 9.52 -44.88
C ASP A 738 -22.62 9.12 -44.56
N GLY A 739 -22.94 9.06 -43.26
CA GLY A 739 -24.21 8.62 -42.70
C GLY A 739 -24.42 7.11 -42.67
N LYS A 740 -23.38 6.32 -42.99
CA LYS A 740 -23.37 4.85 -42.90
C LYS A 740 -22.23 4.34 -42.05
N GLY A 741 -21.56 5.22 -41.30
CA GLY A 741 -20.39 4.90 -40.51
C GLY A 741 -19.13 4.69 -41.35
N ASN A 742 -19.04 5.20 -42.60
CA ASN A 742 -17.77 5.26 -43.32
C ASN A 742 -17.14 6.64 -43.12
N PHE A 743 -15.94 6.66 -42.55
CA PHE A 743 -15.24 7.87 -42.21
C PHE A 743 -14.20 8.28 -43.26
N ARG A 744 -14.04 9.59 -43.47
CA ARG A 744 -12.97 10.16 -44.29
C ARG A 744 -12.35 11.37 -43.59
N LYS A 745 -11.02 11.46 -43.61
CA LYS A 745 -10.31 12.60 -43.00
C LYS A 745 -10.71 13.93 -43.64
N ALA A 746 -10.91 14.95 -42.81
CA ALA A 746 -11.19 16.33 -43.19
C ALA A 746 -10.16 17.30 -42.59
N ALA A 747 -10.15 18.53 -43.10
CA ALA A 747 -9.18 19.54 -42.71
C ALA A 747 -9.70 20.45 -41.59
N ILE A 748 -8.83 20.78 -40.65
CA ILE A 748 -9.03 21.79 -39.61
C ILE A 748 -8.21 23.03 -39.97
N THR A 749 -8.81 24.21 -39.93
CA THR A 749 -8.13 25.45 -40.36
C THR A 749 -7.37 26.08 -39.19
N ASN A 750 -6.09 26.42 -39.40
CA ASN A 750 -5.20 27.03 -38.40
C ASN A 750 -4.98 26.18 -37.13
N MET A 751 -4.99 24.85 -37.27
CA MET A 751 -4.68 23.97 -36.16
C MET A 751 -3.21 24.10 -35.75
N THR A 752 -2.93 23.92 -34.46
CA THR A 752 -1.58 23.92 -33.88
C THR A 752 -1.15 22.50 -33.55
N ASN A 753 0.13 22.19 -33.74
CA ASN A 753 0.72 20.89 -33.41
C ASN A 753 1.19 20.88 -31.95
N ILE A 754 0.26 20.70 -31.02
CA ILE A 754 0.50 20.69 -29.56
C ILE A 754 0.01 19.35 -29.04
N SER A 755 0.73 18.74 -28.09
CA SER A 755 0.24 17.52 -27.44
C SER A 755 -1.05 17.83 -26.67
N GLY A 756 -2.17 17.27 -27.13
CA GLY A 756 -3.49 17.44 -26.56
C GLY A 756 -3.82 16.43 -25.46
N SER A 757 -4.93 16.64 -24.76
CA SER A 757 -5.40 15.81 -23.63
C SER A 757 -6.87 15.41 -23.74
N VAL A 758 -7.75 16.38 -23.96
CA VAL A 758 -9.20 16.23 -23.84
C VAL A 758 -9.91 17.03 -24.93
N VAL A 759 -11.07 16.55 -25.38
CA VAL A 759 -11.99 17.28 -26.26
C VAL A 759 -13.37 17.44 -25.61
N LYS A 760 -13.97 18.62 -25.73
CA LYS A 760 -15.35 18.90 -25.30
C LYS A 760 -16.09 19.73 -26.33
N GLU A 761 -17.19 19.20 -26.85
CA GLU A 761 -18.05 19.85 -27.84
C GLU A 761 -19.23 20.59 -27.18
N TYR A 762 -19.51 21.81 -27.67
CA TYR A 762 -20.69 22.59 -27.26
C TYR A 762 -20.94 23.77 -28.20
N ASP A 763 -22.20 24.16 -28.39
CA ASP A 763 -22.59 25.42 -29.08
C ASP A 763 -22.48 26.59 -28.07
N TYR A 764 -21.24 27.06 -27.83
CA TYR A 764 -20.98 28.06 -26.78
C TYR A 764 -21.39 29.48 -27.19
N ASP A 765 -21.48 29.78 -28.49
CA ASP A 765 -21.88 31.10 -28.98
C ASP A 765 -23.34 31.19 -29.47
N LYS A 766 -24.08 30.08 -29.38
CA LYS A 766 -25.52 29.94 -29.65
C LYS A 766 -25.88 30.22 -31.11
N ASP A 767 -25.00 29.88 -32.03
CA ASP A 767 -25.23 30.06 -33.46
C ASP A 767 -25.85 28.83 -34.15
N GLY A 768 -25.95 27.72 -33.42
CA GLY A 768 -26.65 26.49 -33.81
C GLY A 768 -25.76 25.41 -34.41
N ASP A 769 -24.44 25.60 -34.45
CA ASP A 769 -23.49 24.51 -34.69
C ASP A 769 -22.55 24.27 -33.48
N ALA A 770 -22.03 23.04 -33.35
CA ALA A 770 -21.19 22.69 -32.21
C ALA A 770 -19.74 23.15 -32.44
N ASP A 771 -19.18 23.85 -31.47
CA ASP A 771 -17.77 24.22 -31.39
C ASP A 771 -16.98 23.22 -30.57
N ILE A 772 -15.64 23.30 -30.65
CA ILE A 772 -14.74 22.35 -29.98
C ILE A 772 -13.73 23.07 -29.08
N PHE A 773 -13.72 22.70 -27.80
CA PHE A 773 -12.61 22.94 -26.90
C PHE A 773 -11.63 21.76 -26.95
N VAL A 774 -10.33 22.04 -27.02
CA VAL A 774 -9.26 21.06 -26.88
C VAL A 774 -8.27 21.51 -25.80
N GLY A 775 -8.08 20.68 -24.78
CA GLY A 775 -7.11 20.91 -23.71
C GLY A 775 -5.68 20.59 -24.14
N GLY A 776 -4.74 21.52 -23.95
CA GLY A 776 -3.31 21.27 -24.16
C GLY A 776 -2.67 20.57 -22.95
N ARG A 777 -1.96 19.45 -23.16
CA ARG A 777 -1.42 18.61 -22.07
C ARG A 777 -0.07 19.05 -21.53
N HIS A 778 0.95 19.18 -22.38
CA HIS A 778 2.30 19.59 -21.97
C HIS A 778 3.15 19.96 -23.18
N PHE A 779 4.30 20.61 -22.94
CA PHE A 779 5.32 20.80 -23.96
C PHE A 779 6.22 19.54 -24.00
N PRO A 780 6.26 18.77 -25.11
CA PRO A 780 6.98 17.50 -25.17
C PRO A 780 8.44 17.63 -24.72
N HIS A 781 8.89 16.65 -23.92
CA HIS A 781 10.24 16.56 -23.32
C HIS A 781 10.66 17.75 -22.45
N ASN A 782 9.73 18.61 -22.05
CA ASN A 782 10.01 19.79 -21.22
C ASN A 782 8.99 19.95 -20.08
N TYR A 783 8.55 18.86 -19.45
CA TYR A 783 7.72 18.95 -18.25
C TYR A 783 8.43 19.77 -17.16
N PRO A 784 7.74 20.67 -16.42
CA PRO A 784 6.29 20.92 -16.39
C PRO A 784 5.86 22.12 -17.26
N ARG A 785 6.56 22.43 -18.35
CA ARG A 785 6.27 23.62 -19.16
C ARG A 785 4.84 23.56 -19.74
N PRO A 786 4.03 24.62 -19.54
CA PRO A 786 2.64 24.63 -19.98
C PRO A 786 2.55 24.85 -21.50
N VAL A 787 1.39 24.49 -22.05
CA VAL A 787 1.01 24.77 -23.43
C VAL A 787 -0.35 25.45 -23.50
N SER A 788 -0.70 25.98 -24.67
CA SER A 788 -2.00 26.62 -24.88
C SER A 788 -3.07 25.58 -25.19
N SER A 789 -4.28 25.82 -24.69
CA SER A 789 -5.48 25.10 -25.13
C SER A 789 -6.09 25.79 -26.36
N VAL A 790 -6.98 25.10 -27.07
CA VAL A 790 -7.52 25.54 -28.36
C VAL A 790 -9.04 25.62 -28.31
N LEU A 791 -9.60 26.71 -28.85
CA LEU A 791 -11.02 26.83 -29.17
C LEU A 791 -11.18 26.86 -30.70
N LEU A 792 -11.80 25.82 -31.25
CA LEU A 792 -12.16 25.72 -32.65
C LEU A 792 -13.61 26.15 -32.82
N VAL A 793 -13.81 27.25 -33.55
CA VAL A 793 -15.14 27.73 -33.89
C VAL A 793 -15.60 27.05 -35.18
N ASN A 794 -16.80 26.51 -35.16
CA ASN A 794 -17.45 25.94 -36.33
C ASN A 794 -18.15 27.04 -37.14
N ASP A 795 -18.19 26.83 -38.45
CA ASP A 795 -18.83 27.74 -39.39
C ASP A 795 -19.33 26.85 -40.52
N LYS A 796 -20.45 26.19 -40.27
CA LYS A 796 -21.14 25.30 -41.22
C LYS A 796 -20.24 24.20 -41.76
N GLY A 797 -19.60 23.45 -40.86
CA GLY A 797 -18.71 22.35 -41.24
C GLY A 797 -17.25 22.76 -41.43
N ARG A 798 -16.83 23.93 -40.96
CA ARG A 798 -15.43 24.35 -41.06
C ARG A 798 -14.88 24.83 -39.71
N LEU A 799 -14.28 23.88 -38.99
CA LEU A 799 -13.53 24.16 -37.77
C LEU A 799 -12.33 25.07 -38.03
N THR A 800 -12.28 26.19 -37.31
CA THR A 800 -11.21 27.19 -37.38
C THR A 800 -10.74 27.56 -35.98
N ASN A 801 -9.43 27.49 -35.74
CA ASN A 801 -8.87 27.96 -34.47
C ASN A 801 -9.07 29.48 -34.29
N LYS A 802 -9.80 29.85 -33.23
CA LYS A 802 -10.16 31.23 -32.87
C LYS A 802 -9.73 31.62 -31.46
N THR A 803 -8.86 30.83 -30.84
CA THR A 803 -8.41 30.99 -29.45
C THR A 803 -7.97 32.41 -29.10
N ASP A 804 -7.09 33.03 -29.89
CA ASP A 804 -6.58 34.38 -29.62
C ASP A 804 -7.67 35.47 -29.61
N GLU A 805 -8.75 35.26 -30.36
CA GLU A 805 -9.85 36.20 -30.50
C GLU A 805 -10.91 35.98 -29.40
N LYS A 806 -11.25 34.72 -29.14
CA LYS A 806 -12.42 34.32 -28.36
C LYS A 806 -12.11 33.84 -26.94
N ALA A 807 -10.92 33.31 -26.70
CA ALA A 807 -10.50 32.74 -25.42
C ALA A 807 -9.00 33.02 -25.14
N PRO A 808 -8.57 34.29 -25.04
CA PRO A 808 -7.15 34.63 -24.86
C PRO A 808 -6.55 34.07 -23.56
N GLY A 809 -7.37 33.75 -22.56
CA GLY A 809 -6.94 33.10 -21.32
C GLY A 809 -6.51 31.64 -21.49
N PHE A 810 -6.70 31.03 -22.65
CA PHE A 810 -6.20 29.68 -22.96
C PHE A 810 -4.71 29.65 -23.31
N GLN A 811 -4.08 30.82 -23.50
CA GLN A 811 -2.66 30.90 -23.81
C GLN A 811 -1.80 30.48 -22.62
N ASN A 812 -1.01 29.41 -22.80
CA ASN A 812 -0.22 28.77 -21.74
C ASN A 812 -1.05 28.43 -20.49
N LEU A 813 -2.30 27.97 -20.70
CA LEU A 813 -3.26 27.73 -19.62
C LEU A 813 -2.72 26.77 -18.56
N GLY A 814 -1.98 25.74 -18.98
CA GLY A 814 -1.41 24.76 -18.07
C GLY A 814 -1.37 23.38 -18.70
N MET A 815 -1.32 22.37 -17.84
CA MET A 815 -1.32 20.97 -18.22
C MET A 815 -2.71 20.38 -18.06
N VAL A 816 -3.62 20.75 -18.97
CA VAL A 816 -5.03 20.38 -18.91
C VAL A 816 -5.18 18.86 -19.03
N THR A 817 -6.12 18.31 -18.28
CA THR A 817 -6.49 16.88 -18.31
C THR A 817 -7.98 16.68 -18.58
N ASP A 818 -8.82 17.60 -18.11
CA ASP A 818 -10.27 17.54 -18.34
C ASP A 818 -10.93 18.92 -18.29
N ALA A 819 -12.15 19.01 -18.82
CA ALA A 819 -12.99 20.21 -18.79
C ALA A 819 -14.48 19.86 -18.92
N ILE A 820 -15.34 20.79 -18.50
CA ILE A 820 -16.79 20.64 -18.62
C ILE A 820 -17.46 21.97 -19.00
N TRP A 821 -18.43 21.91 -19.92
CA TRP A 821 -19.32 23.00 -20.27
C TRP A 821 -20.50 23.02 -19.31
N THR A 822 -20.69 24.14 -18.60
CA THR A 822 -21.68 24.26 -17.52
C THR A 822 -22.07 25.73 -17.29
N ASP A 823 -23.31 26.01 -16.92
CA ASP A 823 -23.77 27.37 -16.57
C ASP A 823 -23.69 27.53 -15.05
N TYR A 824 -22.47 27.76 -14.52
CA TYR A 824 -22.22 27.72 -13.07
C TYR A 824 -22.86 28.90 -12.32
N ASP A 825 -23.14 30.02 -13.02
CA ASP A 825 -23.74 31.22 -12.43
C ASP A 825 -25.21 31.45 -12.83
N ASN A 826 -25.80 30.51 -13.57
CA ASN A 826 -27.19 30.53 -14.01
C ASN A 826 -27.56 31.80 -14.81
N ASP A 827 -26.62 32.39 -15.55
CA ASP A 827 -26.88 33.58 -16.37
C ASP A 827 -27.46 33.24 -17.76
N GLY A 828 -27.53 31.94 -18.07
CA GLY A 828 -28.05 31.38 -19.31
C GLY A 828 -27.00 31.25 -20.40
N TRP A 829 -25.76 31.70 -20.21
CA TRP A 829 -24.62 31.42 -21.08
C TRP A 829 -23.74 30.34 -20.48
N THR A 830 -23.62 29.22 -21.17
CA THR A 830 -22.76 28.12 -20.72
C THR A 830 -21.30 28.53 -20.70
N ASP A 831 -20.70 28.34 -19.54
CA ASP A 831 -19.30 28.61 -19.20
C ASP A 831 -18.45 27.34 -19.34
N LEU A 832 -17.14 27.47 -19.10
CA LEU A 832 -16.21 26.35 -19.13
C LEU A 832 -15.43 26.25 -17.83
N ILE A 833 -15.46 25.09 -17.18
CA ILE A 833 -14.56 24.77 -16.06
C ILE A 833 -13.47 23.83 -16.57
N VAL A 834 -12.21 24.13 -16.24
CA VAL A 834 -11.02 23.39 -16.69
C VAL A 834 -10.19 22.96 -15.49
N VAL A 835 -9.72 21.71 -15.52
CA VAL A 835 -8.83 21.13 -14.52
C VAL A 835 -7.57 20.54 -15.17
N GLY A 836 -6.51 20.41 -14.39
CA GLY A 836 -5.25 19.86 -14.88
C GLY A 836 -4.17 19.77 -13.80
N GLU A 837 -3.00 19.27 -14.19
CA GLU A 837 -1.88 19.14 -13.28
C GLU A 837 -1.24 20.49 -12.96
N TRP A 838 -0.96 20.70 -11.67
CA TRP A 838 -0.43 21.94 -11.10
C TRP A 838 -1.35 23.15 -11.26
N MET A 839 -2.62 22.90 -11.57
CA MET A 839 -3.62 23.93 -11.82
C MET A 839 -4.62 23.99 -10.68
N PRO A 840 -5.12 25.18 -10.29
CA PRO A 840 -6.37 25.27 -9.57
C PRO A 840 -7.54 24.92 -10.49
N VAL A 841 -8.69 24.60 -9.91
CA VAL A 841 -9.93 24.46 -10.68
C VAL A 841 -10.24 25.83 -11.26
N THR A 842 -10.26 25.92 -12.59
CA THR A 842 -10.24 27.21 -13.30
C THR A 842 -11.53 27.41 -14.08
N VAL A 843 -12.25 28.49 -13.76
CA VAL A 843 -13.52 28.86 -14.41
C VAL A 843 -13.30 29.92 -15.48
N PHE A 844 -13.92 29.72 -16.65
CA PHE A 844 -13.99 30.68 -17.75
C PHE A 844 -15.44 31.04 -18.02
N ARG A 845 -15.81 32.28 -17.69
CA ARG A 845 -17.15 32.78 -17.94
C ARG A 845 -17.34 33.13 -19.41
N ASN A 846 -18.47 32.78 -19.98
CA ASN A 846 -18.89 33.08 -21.33
C ASN A 846 -19.68 34.38 -21.39
N ILE A 847 -19.06 35.42 -21.94
CA ILE A 847 -19.67 36.72 -22.15
C ILE A 847 -20.05 36.86 -23.62
N GLU A 848 -21.26 36.40 -23.97
CA GLU A 848 -21.83 36.47 -25.32
C GLU A 848 -20.91 35.89 -26.41
N GLY A 849 -20.44 34.65 -26.22
CA GLY A 849 -19.56 33.95 -27.16
C GLY A 849 -18.08 34.34 -27.04
N LYS A 850 -17.65 34.79 -25.86
CA LYS A 850 -16.24 35.09 -25.53
C LYS A 850 -15.93 34.59 -24.12
N LEU A 851 -14.89 33.77 -23.98
CA LEU A 851 -14.50 33.16 -22.71
C LEU A 851 -13.48 34.02 -21.97
N GLU A 852 -13.81 34.39 -20.74
CA GLU A 852 -12.98 35.21 -19.85
C GLU A 852 -12.72 34.47 -18.54
N LYS A 853 -11.44 34.27 -18.20
CA LYS A 853 -11.02 33.61 -16.96
C LYS A 853 -11.52 34.39 -15.75
N GLN A 854 -12.17 33.70 -14.82
CA GLN A 854 -12.66 34.28 -13.57
C GLN A 854 -11.70 34.03 -12.42
N ASP A 855 -11.76 34.93 -11.44
CA ASP A 855 -11.09 34.81 -10.16
C ASP A 855 -12.16 34.53 -9.10
N ILE A 856 -12.31 33.25 -8.75
CA ILE A 856 -13.43 32.71 -7.96
C ILE A 856 -12.97 32.42 -6.54
N ASP A 857 -13.72 32.95 -5.56
CA ASP A 857 -13.45 32.69 -4.14
C ASP A 857 -13.75 31.22 -3.79
N GLY A 858 -12.91 30.62 -2.95
CA GLY A 858 -12.97 29.20 -2.62
C GLY A 858 -12.16 28.26 -3.53
N LEU A 859 -11.76 28.71 -4.73
CA LEU A 859 -10.96 27.89 -5.68
C LEU A 859 -9.45 28.18 -5.68
N HIS A 860 -8.99 29.15 -4.88
CA HIS A 860 -7.57 29.56 -4.89
C HIS A 860 -6.60 28.50 -4.35
N GLN A 861 -7.06 27.69 -3.38
CA GLN A 861 -6.26 26.66 -2.70
C GLN A 861 -6.53 25.26 -3.24
N THR A 862 -6.99 25.15 -4.48
CA THR A 862 -7.28 23.86 -5.12
C THR A 862 -6.21 23.47 -6.13
N LYS A 863 -4.98 24.02 -6.05
CA LYS A 863 -3.93 23.56 -6.97
C LYS A 863 -3.63 22.09 -6.68
N GLY A 864 -3.70 21.25 -7.70
CA GLY A 864 -3.57 19.81 -7.51
C GLY A 864 -3.15 19.12 -8.79
N TRP A 865 -3.16 17.79 -8.77
CA TRP A 865 -2.96 16.95 -9.96
C TRP A 865 -4.31 16.38 -10.37
N TRP A 866 -5.15 17.26 -10.90
CA TRP A 866 -6.50 16.90 -11.32
C TRP A 866 -6.47 16.08 -12.60
N PHE A 867 -7.39 15.12 -12.71
CA PHE A 867 -7.51 14.22 -13.86
C PHE A 867 -8.91 14.26 -14.49
N SER A 868 -9.96 14.54 -13.71
CA SER A 868 -11.35 14.54 -14.18
C SER A 868 -12.21 15.59 -13.47
N ILE A 869 -13.30 16.01 -14.12
CA ILE A 869 -14.36 16.82 -13.52
C ILE A 869 -15.73 16.47 -14.13
N GLU A 870 -16.74 16.32 -13.28
CA GLU A 870 -18.13 16.07 -13.71
C GLU A 870 -19.12 16.85 -12.83
N GLN A 871 -20.30 17.18 -13.37
CA GLN A 871 -21.32 17.99 -12.69
C GLN A 871 -22.53 17.16 -12.21
N GLY A 872 -23.20 17.65 -11.17
CA GLY A 872 -24.46 17.12 -10.67
C GLY A 872 -25.06 18.04 -9.62
N ASP A 873 -26.37 18.00 -9.41
CA ASP A 873 -27.05 18.72 -8.33
C ASP A 873 -27.03 17.84 -7.06
N PHE A 874 -25.88 17.77 -6.38
CA PHE A 874 -25.63 16.77 -5.33
C PHE A 874 -26.27 17.16 -3.98
N ASP A 875 -26.71 18.40 -3.81
CA ASP A 875 -27.43 18.89 -2.63
C ASP A 875 -28.90 19.28 -2.88
N ASN A 876 -29.39 19.09 -4.11
CA ASN A 876 -30.76 19.34 -4.57
C ASN A 876 -31.21 20.80 -4.39
N ASP A 877 -30.32 21.77 -4.62
CA ASP A 877 -30.62 23.19 -4.46
C ASP A 877 -30.92 23.94 -5.79
N GLU A 878 -30.93 23.20 -6.90
CA GLU A 878 -31.15 23.64 -8.29
C GLU A 878 -29.97 24.39 -8.93
N ASP A 879 -28.83 24.59 -8.24
CA ASP A 879 -27.58 24.95 -8.88
C ASP A 879 -26.68 23.72 -9.15
N MET A 880 -25.74 23.86 -10.07
CA MET A 880 -24.86 22.75 -10.44
C MET A 880 -23.63 22.74 -9.54
N ASP A 881 -23.43 21.62 -8.86
CA ASP A 881 -22.20 21.29 -8.16
C ASP A 881 -21.27 20.44 -9.05
N TYR A 882 -20.06 20.16 -8.53
CA TYR A 882 -19.06 19.38 -9.25
C TYR A 882 -18.32 18.38 -8.36
N ILE A 883 -17.87 17.28 -8.96
CA ILE A 883 -16.86 16.39 -8.39
C ILE A 883 -15.61 16.48 -9.28
N ALA A 884 -14.45 16.67 -8.66
CA ALA A 884 -13.16 16.68 -9.34
C ALA A 884 -12.26 15.55 -8.83
N GLY A 885 -11.78 14.72 -9.76
CA GLY A 885 -10.83 13.65 -9.48
C GLY A 885 -9.38 14.16 -9.47
N ASN A 886 -8.63 13.85 -8.42
CA ASN A 886 -7.21 14.21 -8.23
C ASN A 886 -6.36 12.93 -8.16
N ILE A 887 -5.06 13.03 -7.87
CA ILE A 887 -4.17 11.85 -7.71
C ILE A 887 -4.50 10.97 -6.49
N GLY A 888 -5.26 11.49 -5.52
CA GLY A 888 -5.65 10.77 -4.31
C GLY A 888 -4.67 10.94 -3.14
N LEU A 889 -5.13 10.57 -1.94
CA LEU A 889 -4.35 10.71 -0.69
C LEU A 889 -3.46 9.49 -0.40
N ASN A 890 -3.73 8.37 -1.05
CA ASN A 890 -2.95 7.14 -0.94
C ASN A 890 -1.74 7.10 -1.88
N TYR A 891 -1.01 8.21 -1.94
CA TYR A 891 0.18 8.34 -2.77
C TYR A 891 1.39 8.79 -1.95
N LYS A 892 2.61 8.49 -2.43
CA LYS A 892 3.87 8.81 -1.73
C LYS A 892 4.03 10.30 -1.45
N TYR A 893 3.55 11.15 -2.37
CA TYR A 893 3.65 12.59 -2.23
C TYR A 893 2.57 13.10 -1.28
N LYS A 894 2.97 13.90 -0.29
CA LYS A 894 2.08 14.56 0.66
C LYS A 894 2.14 16.07 0.46
N THR A 895 1.01 16.73 0.67
CA THR A 895 0.91 18.18 0.48
C THR A 895 -0.15 18.81 1.40
N SER A 896 -0.03 20.11 1.61
CA SER A 896 -1.00 20.98 2.27
C SER A 896 -0.79 22.43 1.81
N PRO A 897 -1.74 23.34 2.01
CA PRO A 897 -1.55 24.76 1.71
C PRO A 897 -0.37 25.41 2.44
N GLU A 898 -0.06 24.96 3.66
CA GLU A 898 1.06 25.47 4.46
C GLU A 898 2.41 24.89 4.04
N ASN A 899 2.42 23.64 3.61
CA ASN A 899 3.60 22.86 3.21
C ASN A 899 3.31 22.20 1.87
N PRO A 900 3.34 22.97 0.75
CA PRO A 900 2.93 22.46 -0.54
C PRO A 900 4.00 21.55 -1.14
N PHE A 901 3.57 20.56 -1.92
CA PHE A 901 4.45 19.83 -2.83
C PHE A 901 4.73 20.70 -4.06
N ASP A 902 5.99 20.77 -4.50
CA ASP A 902 6.40 21.72 -5.53
C ASP A 902 7.36 21.17 -6.58
N VAL A 903 7.39 21.84 -7.72
CA VAL A 903 8.29 21.53 -8.85
C VAL A 903 8.97 22.81 -9.34
N TYR A 904 10.29 22.73 -9.50
CA TYR A 904 11.12 23.76 -10.12
C TYR A 904 11.68 23.25 -11.45
N TYR A 905 11.74 24.14 -12.44
CA TYR A 905 12.30 23.84 -13.75
C TYR A 905 13.22 24.97 -14.22
N HIS A 906 14.52 24.69 -14.25
CA HIS A 906 15.57 25.64 -14.60
C HIS A 906 16.85 24.92 -15.06
N ASP A 907 17.76 25.63 -15.72
CA ASP A 907 19.10 25.14 -16.03
C ASP A 907 20.00 25.31 -14.80
N PHE A 908 20.05 24.31 -13.90
CA PHE A 908 20.70 24.47 -12.59
C PHE A 908 22.23 24.32 -12.66
N ASP A 909 22.78 23.77 -13.76
CA ASP A 909 24.21 23.62 -13.99
C ASP A 909 24.77 24.45 -15.16
N ASP A 910 23.97 25.36 -15.71
CA ASP A 910 24.31 26.25 -16.83
C ASP A 910 24.77 25.49 -18.10
N ASN A 911 24.21 24.29 -18.35
CA ASN A 911 24.58 23.42 -19.47
C ASN A 911 23.75 23.66 -20.75
N GLY A 912 22.68 24.47 -20.67
CA GLY A 912 21.76 24.79 -21.75
C GLY A 912 20.50 23.91 -21.82
N SER A 913 20.40 22.88 -20.97
CA SER A 913 19.21 22.06 -20.73
C SER A 913 18.57 22.48 -19.41
N HIS A 914 17.24 22.32 -19.27
CA HIS A 914 16.57 22.58 -18.00
C HIS A 914 16.36 21.25 -17.26
N ASP A 915 16.42 21.32 -15.93
CA ASP A 915 16.29 20.19 -15.01
C ASP A 915 15.02 20.32 -14.17
N ILE A 916 14.37 19.19 -13.92
CA ILE A 916 13.24 19.10 -12.98
C ILE A 916 13.81 18.93 -11.57
N VAL A 917 13.32 19.70 -10.60
CA VAL A 917 13.60 19.52 -9.18
C VAL A 917 12.27 19.49 -8.43
N LEU A 918 11.94 18.34 -7.84
CA LEU A 918 10.77 18.16 -6.98
C LEU A 918 11.16 18.42 -5.52
N GLY A 919 10.32 19.16 -4.80
CA GLY A 919 10.51 19.46 -3.39
C GLY A 919 9.32 19.00 -2.53
N TYR A 920 9.63 18.67 -1.29
CA TYR A 920 8.63 18.29 -0.28
C TYR A 920 9.04 18.82 1.09
N TYR A 921 8.08 18.87 2.00
CA TYR A 921 8.29 19.36 3.35
C TYR A 921 8.25 18.23 4.37
N GLN A 922 9.18 18.25 5.32
CA GLN A 922 9.15 17.42 6.52
C GLN A 922 9.53 18.27 7.73
N GLU A 923 8.71 18.25 8.78
CA GLU A 923 8.90 19.10 9.99
C GLU A 923 9.13 20.59 9.68
N ASN A 924 8.44 21.13 8.66
CA ASN A 924 8.56 22.50 8.12
C ASN A 924 9.92 22.85 7.48
N LYS A 925 10.72 21.85 7.10
CA LYS A 925 11.94 22.02 6.29
C LYS A 925 11.70 21.54 4.87
N HIS A 926 12.29 22.24 3.90
CA HIS A 926 12.06 21.97 2.48
C HIS A 926 13.21 21.16 1.90
N TYR A 927 12.94 19.94 1.45
CA TYR A 927 13.96 19.00 1.00
C TYR A 927 13.80 18.64 -0.48
N PRO A 928 14.90 18.32 -1.19
CA PRO A 928 14.82 17.63 -2.47
C PRO A 928 14.09 16.29 -2.29
N LEU A 929 13.09 15.99 -3.12
CA LEU A 929 12.43 14.69 -3.08
C LEU A 929 13.40 13.55 -3.43
N ARG A 930 14.22 13.76 -4.46
CA ARG A 930 15.12 12.74 -5.01
C ARG A 930 16.42 12.62 -4.21
N GLY A 931 16.95 11.40 -4.15
CA GLY A 931 18.21 11.09 -3.47
C GLY A 931 19.44 11.58 -4.23
N PHE A 932 20.60 11.55 -3.56
CA PHE A 932 21.86 12.10 -4.10
C PHE A 932 22.27 11.49 -5.45
N SER A 933 22.04 10.18 -5.65
CA SER A 933 22.39 9.49 -6.90
C SER A 933 21.69 10.12 -8.11
N CYS A 934 20.35 10.14 -8.11
CA CYS A 934 19.53 10.65 -9.22
C CYS A 934 19.71 12.15 -9.40
N SER A 935 19.75 12.92 -8.30
CA SER A 935 20.04 14.36 -8.38
C SER A 935 21.40 14.63 -9.03
N SER A 936 22.41 13.80 -8.76
CA SER A 936 23.74 13.93 -9.37
C SER A 936 23.86 13.36 -10.78
N GLU A 937 22.89 12.56 -11.23
CA GLU A 937 22.79 12.09 -12.62
C GLU A 937 22.20 13.19 -13.50
N GLN A 938 21.11 13.82 -13.03
CA GLN A 938 20.51 14.98 -13.70
C GLN A 938 21.47 16.18 -13.67
N ILE A 939 22.10 16.46 -12.52
CA ILE A 939 22.97 17.63 -12.31
C ILE A 939 24.36 17.14 -11.87
N PRO A 940 25.27 16.80 -12.81
CA PRO A 940 26.58 16.19 -12.51
C PRO A 940 27.47 17.00 -11.56
N GLY A 941 27.29 18.32 -11.51
CA GLY A 941 28.01 19.22 -10.61
C GLY A 941 27.87 18.84 -9.13
N LEU A 942 26.70 18.35 -8.70
CA LEU A 942 26.40 18.01 -7.30
C LEU A 942 27.36 16.94 -6.75
N LYS A 943 27.78 16.00 -7.60
CA LYS A 943 28.72 14.93 -7.24
C LYS A 943 30.07 15.48 -6.78
N THR A 944 30.51 16.59 -7.37
CA THR A 944 31.78 17.24 -7.03
C THR A 944 31.67 18.13 -5.79
N THR A 945 30.50 18.73 -5.57
CA THR A 945 30.22 19.65 -4.45
C THR A 945 30.10 18.90 -3.13
N PHE A 946 29.19 17.91 -3.03
CA PHE A 946 28.83 17.29 -1.76
C PHE A 946 29.67 16.05 -1.42
N LYS A 947 29.99 15.21 -2.42
CA LYS A 947 30.84 14.00 -2.34
C LYS A 947 30.35 12.87 -1.41
N GLN A 948 29.53 13.17 -0.40
CA GLN A 948 29.03 12.27 0.64
C GLN A 948 27.51 12.31 0.67
N TYR A 949 26.91 11.14 0.89
CA TYR A 949 25.46 10.96 0.97
C TYR A 949 24.93 11.59 2.25
N ASP A 950 25.62 11.40 3.37
CA ASP A 950 25.27 11.99 4.66
C ASP A 950 25.18 13.54 4.58
N VAL A 951 26.06 14.16 3.78
CA VAL A 951 26.04 15.62 3.58
C VAL A 951 24.79 16.03 2.79
N PHE A 952 24.54 15.41 1.63
CA PHE A 952 23.36 15.72 0.81
C PHE A 952 22.05 15.49 1.59
N ALA A 953 21.98 14.40 2.37
CA ALA A 953 20.83 14.05 3.20
C ALA A 953 20.51 15.10 4.28
N SER A 954 21.47 15.94 4.66
CA SER A 954 21.30 16.98 5.68
C SER A 954 20.87 18.36 5.15
N LEU A 955 20.90 18.56 3.83
CA LEU A 955 20.72 19.88 3.21
C LEU A 955 19.28 20.12 2.73
N GLU A 956 18.79 21.33 2.94
CA GLU A 956 17.53 21.81 2.40
C GLU A 956 17.63 22.17 0.90
N LEU A 957 16.50 22.28 0.21
CA LEU A 957 16.42 22.45 -1.24
C LEU A 957 17.24 23.66 -1.72
N GLU A 958 17.14 24.79 -1.01
CA GLU A 958 17.87 26.02 -1.32
C GLU A 958 19.39 25.90 -1.15
N GLU A 959 19.84 25.05 -0.22
CA GLU A 959 21.26 24.80 0.01
C GLU A 959 21.85 23.88 -1.07
N VAL A 960 21.02 23.00 -1.65
CA VAL A 960 21.41 22.09 -2.73
C VAL A 960 21.46 22.81 -4.08
N TYR A 961 20.41 23.56 -4.42
CA TYR A 961 20.21 24.11 -5.77
C TYR A 961 20.45 25.62 -5.89
N GLY A 962 20.59 26.31 -4.75
CA GLY A 962 20.83 27.75 -4.68
C GLY A 962 19.55 28.58 -4.77
N GLU A 963 19.30 29.40 -3.75
CA GLU A 963 18.14 30.28 -3.63
C GLU A 963 17.86 31.12 -4.90
N LYS A 964 18.92 31.69 -5.51
CA LYS A 964 18.78 32.51 -6.71
C LYS A 964 18.28 31.71 -7.92
N ASN A 965 18.74 30.46 -8.08
CA ASN A 965 18.32 29.62 -9.21
C ASN A 965 16.86 29.20 -9.03
N LEU A 966 16.47 28.83 -7.81
CA LEU A 966 15.07 28.51 -7.48
C LEU A 966 14.14 29.70 -7.73
N GLN A 967 14.54 30.93 -7.37
CA GLN A 967 13.77 32.15 -7.67
C GLN A 967 13.63 32.46 -9.16
N GLN A 968 14.52 31.93 -10.02
CA GLN A 968 14.50 32.12 -11.48
C GLN A 968 13.81 30.98 -12.22
N ALA A 969 13.59 29.85 -11.54
CA ALA A 969 12.95 28.68 -12.11
C ALA A 969 11.48 28.94 -12.44
N LEU A 970 10.97 28.21 -13.44
CA LEU A 970 9.53 27.98 -13.51
C LEU A 970 9.14 27.15 -12.28
N HIS A 971 8.15 27.61 -11.53
CA HIS A 971 7.78 27.04 -10.23
C HIS A 971 6.27 26.85 -10.14
N TYR A 972 5.84 25.63 -9.80
CA TYR A 972 4.46 25.31 -9.48
C TYR A 972 4.35 24.60 -8.13
N THR A 973 3.19 24.76 -7.50
CA THR A 973 2.83 24.13 -6.22
C THR A 973 1.51 23.38 -6.36
N ALA A 974 1.37 22.27 -5.65
CA ALA A 974 0.11 21.60 -5.40
C ALA A 974 -0.26 21.83 -3.93
N ASP A 975 -1.45 22.36 -3.67
CA ASP A 975 -1.97 22.65 -2.33
C ASP A 975 -2.80 21.48 -1.78
N THR A 976 -3.34 20.62 -2.67
CA THR A 976 -4.11 19.42 -2.33
C THR A 976 -3.93 18.30 -3.35
N PHE A 977 -3.97 17.06 -2.88
CA PHE A 977 -4.09 15.84 -3.70
C PHE A 977 -5.42 15.11 -3.51
N ALA A 978 -6.34 15.66 -2.71
CA ALA A 978 -7.63 15.05 -2.48
C ALA A 978 -8.55 15.22 -3.69
N SER A 979 -9.16 14.12 -4.14
CA SER A 979 -10.37 14.17 -4.97
C SER A 979 -11.48 14.82 -4.15
N SER A 980 -12.24 15.73 -4.74
CA SER A 980 -13.07 16.68 -3.99
C SER A 980 -14.46 16.89 -4.60
N TYR A 981 -15.44 17.13 -3.74
CA TYR A 981 -16.73 17.72 -4.06
C TYR A 981 -16.61 19.25 -3.97
N LEU A 982 -17.15 19.94 -4.96
CA LEU A 982 -17.17 21.38 -5.11
C LEU A 982 -18.63 21.82 -5.08
N GLU A 983 -19.09 22.18 -3.89
CA GLU A 983 -20.41 22.74 -3.62
C GLU A 983 -20.46 24.16 -4.18
N ASN A 984 -21.38 24.42 -5.10
CA ASN A 984 -21.67 25.75 -5.58
C ASN A 984 -22.58 26.43 -4.56
N LEU A 985 -22.14 27.56 -4.02
CA LEU A 985 -22.91 28.31 -3.02
C LEU A 985 -23.73 29.45 -3.66
N GLY A 986 -23.86 29.42 -4.99
CA GLY A 986 -24.39 30.46 -5.83
C GLY A 986 -23.52 31.72 -5.94
N ASN A 987 -23.83 32.54 -6.95
CA ASN A 987 -23.15 33.82 -7.24
C ASN A 987 -21.62 33.70 -7.38
N GLY A 988 -21.10 32.57 -7.87
CA GLY A 988 -19.66 32.36 -8.09
C GLY A 988 -18.84 32.22 -6.82
N HIS A 989 -19.37 31.52 -5.82
CA HIS A 989 -18.61 31.09 -4.63
C HIS A 989 -18.69 29.58 -4.51
N PHE A 990 -17.58 28.94 -4.16
CA PHE A 990 -17.52 27.48 -4.00
C PHE A 990 -17.01 27.07 -2.63
N LYS A 991 -17.50 25.93 -2.13
CA LYS A 991 -16.93 25.22 -0.99
C LYS A 991 -16.38 23.88 -1.45
N VAL A 992 -15.11 23.64 -1.15
CA VAL A 992 -14.40 22.42 -1.55
C VAL A 992 -14.27 21.49 -0.36
N THR A 993 -14.77 20.27 -0.49
CA THR A 993 -14.72 19.23 0.55
C THR A 993 -14.13 17.94 -0.03
N PRO A 994 -13.14 17.30 0.62
CA PRO A 994 -12.62 16.01 0.17
C PRO A 994 -13.72 14.93 0.09
N LEU A 995 -13.68 14.09 -0.94
CA LEU A 995 -14.48 12.86 -1.01
C LEU A 995 -14.05 11.86 0.09
N PRO A 996 -14.90 10.88 0.45
CA PRO A 996 -14.56 9.85 1.45
C PRO A 996 -13.24 9.12 1.15
N ASN A 997 -12.53 8.65 2.19
CA ASN A 997 -11.19 8.07 2.07
C ASN A 997 -11.08 6.89 1.08
N MET A 998 -12.15 6.09 0.92
CA MET A 998 -12.15 5.02 -0.09
C MET A 998 -12.13 5.52 -1.54
N ALA A 999 -12.54 6.77 -1.80
CA ALA A 999 -12.39 7.43 -3.11
C ALA A 999 -11.00 8.09 -3.27
N GLN A 1000 -10.13 8.01 -2.26
CA GLN A 1000 -8.79 8.61 -2.26
C GLN A 1000 -7.67 7.57 -2.45
N LEU A 1001 -8.04 6.30 -2.68
CA LEU A 1001 -7.09 5.18 -2.78
C LEU A 1001 -6.21 5.25 -4.02
N SER A 1002 -6.64 5.99 -5.05
CA SER A 1002 -5.87 6.22 -6.26
C SER A 1002 -6.34 7.48 -6.98
N SER A 1003 -5.78 7.74 -8.17
CA SER A 1003 -6.27 8.81 -9.03
C SER A 1003 -7.67 8.50 -9.54
N ILE A 1004 -8.53 9.52 -9.64
CA ILE A 1004 -9.84 9.41 -10.31
C ILE A 1004 -9.72 10.03 -11.70
N ASN A 1005 -9.65 9.17 -12.72
CA ASN A 1005 -9.40 9.58 -14.11
C ASN A 1005 -10.69 9.83 -14.89
N ASP A 1006 -11.83 9.28 -14.46
CA ASP A 1006 -13.13 9.56 -15.06
C ASP A 1006 -14.27 9.35 -14.06
N ILE A 1007 -15.39 10.03 -14.31
CA ILE A 1007 -16.57 10.09 -13.42
C ILE A 1007 -17.83 9.98 -14.29
N LEU A 1008 -18.80 9.17 -13.88
CA LEU A 1008 -20.17 9.17 -14.42
C LEU A 1008 -21.15 9.50 -13.30
N VAL A 1009 -22.14 10.34 -13.60
CA VAL A 1009 -23.17 10.77 -12.63
C VAL A 1009 -24.54 10.29 -13.09
N ALA A 1010 -25.26 9.59 -12.20
CA ALA A 1010 -26.61 9.09 -12.41
C ALA A 1010 -27.26 8.73 -11.06
N ASP A 1011 -28.53 8.34 -11.05
CA ASP A 1011 -29.23 7.85 -9.86
C ASP A 1011 -29.22 6.31 -9.87
N TYR A 1012 -28.14 5.70 -9.36
CA TYR A 1012 -27.90 4.25 -9.47
C TYR A 1012 -28.75 3.45 -8.49
N ASN A 1013 -29.24 4.08 -7.41
CA ASN A 1013 -30.07 3.42 -6.40
C ASN A 1013 -31.57 3.77 -6.51
N ASN A 1014 -31.95 4.64 -7.45
CA ASN A 1014 -33.31 5.14 -7.70
C ASN A 1014 -33.95 5.86 -6.50
N ASP A 1015 -33.15 6.57 -5.69
CA ASP A 1015 -33.63 7.35 -4.55
C ASP A 1015 -33.93 8.82 -4.88
N GLY A 1016 -33.62 9.24 -6.10
CA GLY A 1016 -33.83 10.58 -6.63
C GLY A 1016 -32.66 11.53 -6.42
N ASN A 1017 -31.56 11.10 -5.81
CA ASN A 1017 -30.34 11.90 -5.64
C ASN A 1017 -29.27 11.48 -6.67
N PRO A 1018 -28.44 12.42 -7.16
CA PRO A 1018 -27.31 12.05 -8.00
C PRO A 1018 -26.23 11.28 -7.22
N ASP A 1019 -25.87 10.12 -7.75
CA ASP A 1019 -24.73 9.30 -7.35
C ASP A 1019 -23.56 9.51 -8.32
N ALA A 1020 -22.35 9.11 -7.92
CA ALA A 1020 -21.16 9.15 -8.77
C ALA A 1020 -20.47 7.79 -8.87
N LEU A 1021 -20.25 7.31 -10.08
CA LEU A 1021 -19.40 6.16 -10.39
C LEU A 1021 -18.02 6.68 -10.81
N VAL A 1022 -16.96 6.20 -10.16
CA VAL A 1022 -15.59 6.68 -10.39
C VAL A 1022 -14.63 5.54 -10.74
N THR A 1023 -13.64 5.82 -11.59
CA THR A 1023 -12.55 4.89 -11.93
C THR A 1023 -11.22 5.63 -12.11
N GLY A 1024 -10.10 4.91 -12.12
CA GLY A 1024 -8.79 5.50 -12.40
C GLY A 1024 -7.62 4.57 -12.21
N ASN A 1025 -6.56 5.06 -11.55
CA ASN A 1025 -5.19 4.53 -11.45
C ASN A 1025 -4.14 5.22 -12.33
N LEU A 1026 -2.88 5.14 -11.88
CA LEU A 1026 -1.70 5.65 -12.57
C LEU A 1026 -0.52 4.68 -12.38
N PHE A 1027 -0.40 3.72 -13.29
CA PHE A 1027 0.62 2.65 -13.21
C PHE A 1027 2.02 3.11 -13.63
N VAL A 1028 2.17 4.32 -14.16
CA VAL A 1028 3.37 4.76 -14.89
C VAL A 1028 4.26 5.71 -14.09
N SER A 1029 4.24 5.53 -12.76
CA SER A 1029 5.14 6.23 -11.82
C SER A 1029 6.60 5.79 -12.00
N GLU A 1030 7.55 6.63 -11.60
CA GLU A 1030 8.96 6.24 -11.57
C GLU A 1030 9.23 5.22 -10.45
N ILE A 1031 10.23 4.34 -10.60
CA ILE A 1031 10.35 3.12 -9.79
C ILE A 1031 10.67 3.32 -8.29
N GLU A 1032 11.16 4.49 -7.85
CA GLU A 1032 11.26 4.82 -6.41
C GLU A 1032 9.91 5.24 -5.81
N THR A 1033 8.89 5.47 -6.64
CA THR A 1033 7.53 5.79 -6.24
C THR A 1033 6.62 4.63 -6.58
N THR A 1034 5.93 4.12 -5.56
CA THR A 1034 4.93 3.07 -5.74
C THR A 1034 3.92 3.49 -6.80
N ARG A 1035 3.51 2.53 -7.63
CA ARG A 1035 2.40 2.72 -8.56
C ARG A 1035 1.15 3.17 -7.82
N ASN A 1036 0.37 4.04 -8.46
CA ASN A 1036 -0.93 4.43 -7.93
C ASN A 1036 -1.98 3.42 -8.43
N ASP A 1037 -1.95 2.22 -7.85
CA ASP A 1037 -2.68 1.04 -8.34
C ASP A 1037 -3.61 0.41 -7.30
N ALA A 1038 -3.90 1.11 -6.20
CA ALA A 1038 -4.81 0.62 -5.18
C ALA A 1038 -6.29 0.85 -5.49
N GLY A 1039 -6.61 1.59 -6.57
CA GLY A 1039 -7.98 1.89 -6.98
C GLY A 1039 -8.67 0.69 -7.63
N THR A 1040 -9.91 0.45 -7.23
CA THR A 1040 -10.74 -0.66 -7.74
C THR A 1040 -12.05 -0.19 -8.39
N GLY A 1041 -12.15 1.12 -8.65
CA GLY A 1041 -13.43 1.77 -8.95
C GLY A 1041 -14.30 1.91 -7.70
N ALA A 1042 -15.25 2.84 -7.71
CA ALA A 1042 -16.18 3.01 -6.60
C ALA A 1042 -17.52 3.60 -7.06
N LEU A 1043 -18.60 3.13 -6.43
CA LEU A 1043 -19.92 3.76 -6.50
C LEU A 1043 -20.13 4.61 -5.23
N LEU A 1044 -20.27 5.92 -5.42
CA LEU A 1044 -20.49 6.92 -4.37
C LEU A 1044 -21.98 7.29 -4.37
N LEU A 1045 -22.72 6.78 -3.38
CA LEU A 1045 -24.13 7.10 -3.24
C LEU A 1045 -24.28 8.49 -2.60
N GLY A 1046 -24.99 9.39 -3.28
CA GLY A 1046 -25.31 10.73 -2.79
C GLY A 1046 -26.47 10.69 -1.79
N ASP A 1047 -26.43 11.55 -0.78
CA ASP A 1047 -27.57 11.72 0.15
C ASP A 1047 -28.52 12.86 -0.26
N GLY A 1048 -28.17 13.62 -1.30
CA GLY A 1048 -28.88 14.82 -1.73
C GLY A 1048 -28.65 16.03 -0.82
N GLN A 1049 -27.60 16.00 0.01
CA GLN A 1049 -27.13 17.10 0.87
C GLN A 1049 -25.61 17.32 0.71
N GLY A 1050 -25.05 16.90 -0.43
CA GLY A 1050 -23.62 17.01 -0.73
C GLY A 1050 -22.72 16.01 0.03
N ASN A 1051 -23.26 14.96 0.64
CA ASN A 1051 -22.44 13.89 1.24
C ASN A 1051 -22.52 12.60 0.41
N PHE A 1052 -21.41 11.86 0.40
CA PHE A 1052 -21.28 10.62 -0.34
C PHE A 1052 -20.96 9.43 0.57
N LYS A 1053 -21.56 8.29 0.27
CA LYS A 1053 -21.23 7.00 0.89
C LYS A 1053 -20.72 6.03 -0.17
N VAL A 1054 -19.51 5.50 0.05
CA VAL A 1054 -18.93 4.49 -0.84
C VAL A 1054 -19.64 3.15 -0.63
N THR A 1055 -20.08 2.53 -1.72
CA THR A 1055 -20.65 1.18 -1.74
C THR A 1055 -19.53 0.15 -2.00
N PRO A 1056 -19.33 -0.85 -1.13
CA PRO A 1056 -18.30 -1.86 -1.34
C PRO A 1056 -18.51 -2.65 -2.63
N ASN A 1057 -17.42 -3.11 -3.26
CA ASN A 1057 -17.46 -3.81 -4.55
C ASN A 1057 -18.28 -5.10 -4.53
N THR A 1058 -18.36 -5.76 -3.38
CA THR A 1058 -19.21 -6.94 -3.15
C THR A 1058 -20.71 -6.64 -3.22
N TYR A 1059 -21.11 -5.38 -3.08
CA TYR A 1059 -22.50 -4.91 -3.23
C TYR A 1059 -22.71 -4.10 -4.50
N SER A 1060 -21.71 -3.33 -4.96
CA SER A 1060 -21.85 -2.60 -6.22
C SER A 1060 -21.74 -3.54 -7.42
N GLY A 1061 -20.87 -4.56 -7.38
CA GLY A 1061 -20.52 -5.38 -8.56
C GLY A 1061 -19.62 -4.65 -9.58
N PHE A 1062 -19.18 -3.43 -9.27
CA PHE A 1062 -18.27 -2.65 -10.10
C PHE A 1062 -16.83 -2.83 -9.59
N PHE A 1063 -15.95 -3.39 -10.43
CA PHE A 1063 -14.56 -3.68 -10.07
C PHE A 1063 -13.61 -3.38 -11.24
N THR A 1064 -12.89 -2.28 -11.15
CA THR A 1064 -11.95 -1.78 -12.17
C THR A 1064 -10.57 -1.59 -11.54
N ASN A 1065 -9.75 -2.64 -11.53
CA ASN A 1065 -8.41 -2.63 -10.94
C ASN A 1065 -7.28 -2.42 -11.96
N GLY A 1066 -7.61 -2.18 -13.24
CA GLY A 1066 -6.64 -1.85 -14.29
C GLY A 1066 -6.23 -0.38 -14.27
N ASP A 1067 -5.40 0.02 -15.25
CA ASP A 1067 -5.04 1.43 -15.46
C ASP A 1067 -6.17 2.15 -16.23
N ALA A 1068 -7.32 2.31 -15.59
CA ALA A 1068 -8.55 2.79 -16.21
C ALA A 1068 -8.48 4.30 -16.51
N LYS A 1069 -8.77 4.69 -17.75
CA LYS A 1069 -8.64 6.09 -18.21
C LYS A 1069 -9.95 6.76 -18.53
N LYS A 1070 -10.92 6.03 -19.10
CA LYS A 1070 -12.19 6.58 -19.56
C LYS A 1070 -13.36 5.63 -19.33
N MET A 1071 -14.53 6.20 -19.04
CA MET A 1071 -15.81 5.54 -18.95
C MET A 1071 -16.82 6.15 -19.92
N LYS A 1072 -17.70 5.32 -20.49
CA LYS A 1072 -18.86 5.79 -21.25
C LYS A 1072 -20.08 4.93 -20.98
N TYR A 1073 -21.24 5.57 -20.86
CA TYR A 1073 -22.53 4.90 -20.75
C TYR A 1073 -23.16 4.68 -22.14
N LEU A 1074 -23.46 3.43 -22.43
CA LEU A 1074 -24.09 2.95 -23.65
C LEU A 1074 -25.59 2.71 -23.37
N LYS A 1075 -26.38 3.75 -23.62
CA LYS A 1075 -27.79 3.89 -23.20
C LYS A 1075 -28.71 2.84 -23.79
N ASP A 1076 -28.51 2.43 -25.04
CA ASP A 1076 -29.39 1.44 -25.69
C ASP A 1076 -29.20 0.02 -25.13
N LYS A 1077 -28.10 -0.20 -24.40
CA LYS A 1077 -27.75 -1.48 -23.76
C LYS A 1077 -27.82 -1.46 -22.23
N GLY A 1078 -27.83 -0.28 -21.61
CA GLY A 1078 -27.64 -0.16 -20.16
C GLY A 1078 -26.23 -0.56 -19.73
N TRP A 1079 -25.21 -0.27 -20.54
CA TRP A 1079 -23.83 -0.70 -20.27
C TRP A 1079 -22.91 0.45 -19.91
N VAL A 1080 -22.06 0.26 -18.90
CA VAL A 1080 -20.89 1.08 -18.64
C VAL A 1080 -19.67 0.41 -19.24
N LEU A 1081 -18.99 1.12 -20.15
CA LEU A 1081 -17.72 0.70 -20.74
C LEU A 1081 -16.57 1.37 -19.99
N VAL A 1082 -15.53 0.61 -19.65
CA VAL A 1082 -14.32 1.12 -18.99
C VAL A 1082 -13.09 0.76 -19.81
N ALA A 1083 -12.41 1.79 -20.32
CA ALA A 1083 -11.21 1.63 -21.13
C ALA A 1083 -9.94 1.68 -20.27
N ASN A 1084 -9.17 0.59 -20.30
CA ASN A 1084 -7.91 0.45 -19.57
C ASN A 1084 -6.72 0.67 -20.51
N ASN A 1085 -5.72 1.42 -20.06
CA ASN A 1085 -4.42 1.45 -20.72
C ASN A 1085 -3.77 0.06 -20.66
N ASP A 1086 -3.05 -0.31 -21.73
CA ASP A 1086 -2.46 -1.64 -21.96
C ASP A 1086 -3.32 -2.84 -21.48
N GLY A 1087 -4.65 -2.77 -21.62
CA GLY A 1087 -5.57 -3.66 -20.94
C GLY A 1087 -6.86 -3.96 -21.70
N VAL A 1088 -7.69 -4.82 -21.13
CA VAL A 1088 -9.00 -5.18 -21.68
C VAL A 1088 -9.99 -4.02 -21.50
N LEU A 1089 -10.87 -3.81 -22.49
CA LEU A 1089 -12.08 -3.02 -22.27
C LEU A 1089 -13.01 -3.81 -21.35
N GLN A 1090 -13.35 -3.26 -20.19
CA GLN A 1090 -14.35 -3.86 -19.30
C GLN A 1090 -15.75 -3.36 -19.65
N VAL A 1091 -16.74 -4.23 -19.44
CA VAL A 1091 -18.15 -3.95 -19.74
C VAL A 1091 -18.98 -4.35 -18.54
N PHE A 1092 -19.79 -3.44 -18.03
CA PHE A 1092 -20.72 -3.67 -16.92
C PHE A 1092 -22.14 -3.36 -17.36
N GLU A 1093 -23.09 -4.22 -17.02
CA GLU A 1093 -24.53 -3.99 -17.22
C GLU A 1093 -25.17 -3.43 -15.95
N THR A 1094 -26.09 -2.48 -16.11
CA THR A 1094 -26.87 -1.84 -15.05
C THR A 1094 -28.33 -1.67 -15.50
N ASP A 1095 -29.27 -1.73 -14.55
CA ASP A 1095 -30.73 -1.70 -14.78
C ASP A 1095 -31.32 -0.27 -14.84
N GLU A 1096 -30.50 0.75 -15.13
CA GLU A 1096 -30.92 2.16 -15.27
C GLU A 1096 -32.09 2.38 -16.27
#